data_AF-E6UHV3-F1
#
_entry.id   AF-E6UHV3-F1
#
_cell.length_a   1.000
_cell.length_b   1.000
_cell.length_c   1.000
_cell.angle_alpha   90.00
_cell.angle_beta   90.00
_cell.angle_gamma   90.00
#
_symmetry.space_group_name_H-M   'P 1'
#
loop_
_entity.id
_entity.type
_entity.pdbx_description
1 polymer ?
#
loop_
_entity_poly.entity_id
_entity_poly.type
_entity_poly.pdbx_seq_one_letter_code
_entity_poly.pdbx_strand_id
1 'polypeptide(L)'
;MNKIKRILSGVTALALTCGLSLPASAVLNKGDSRAYRGTGYLAKYEVLSAKDGYTTVQITLKNTSKKTINNWAVGFEHEGRILSLKNGRIFDTNYLYNSGYAYGYNVIRDSGTNGKVAPNECVSFTFTMTDENGYNELPERLKVYSDVDKSNTVDGLNKAASECYKAVNEIFWAYECEGLSLEDCFKNGEFTKANSKDGMKTGFNYKYTAKGDNEVNIEASKYARGNISVYVGRTTTNGEEHAFVQVKDNKTGKIGQWPRPTNGTAEWGSFDPNSPIYTNYSTDDVNHAAKEAYNAVAEYLCDLETQGLDYEGSFENGGFPNAHTQDGLKIDYNSSFTEGERYINDELKFMYDGMIVYVGKTGIDAYGHPEFFVQAKDPKTGKIGQYPHPTQGEATWGTFDENTPIGTKPLTSRQLDNNAKTAYNVVAEYIADYETEHGLNSLQEIFDNGEFPQANTKEGLKIGTKELTKGDAAINYELLTNAYKCDVSVYVGLTTINGEEYFFVQTKDNTTGNVGQYPTPDHRDLEWGTYSNAVPRLVHDQKSLNGDAKTVYNAVSEYFADLETQGYDIEECYKNGCFAKASTIEGLKIGQEAEYTDGDKAINDGLKYNGRGYDGLTVYVGMDLSSKDQYGDYAFFVQVKDATGRVGQYPDPTKDSATWGTHPDF
;
A
#
# COMPACT_ATOMS: atom_id res chain seq x y z
N MET A 1 17.92 -33.68 37.30
CA MET A 1 17.49 -34.28 36.02
C MET A 1 16.27 -33.60 35.35
N ASN A 2 15.96 -32.32 35.66
CA ASN A 2 14.74 -31.64 35.14
C ASN A 2 14.96 -30.56 34.07
N LYS A 3 16.20 -30.32 33.62
CA LYS A 3 16.50 -29.31 32.57
C LYS A 3 16.51 -29.86 31.13
N ILE A 4 16.57 -31.19 30.94
CA ILE A 4 16.65 -31.82 29.60
C ILE A 4 15.26 -32.04 28.96
N LYS A 5 14.18 -32.11 29.77
CA LYS A 5 12.82 -32.38 29.25
C LYS A 5 12.16 -31.18 28.53
N ARG A 6 12.57 -29.94 28.79
CA ARG A 6 12.03 -28.74 28.10
C ARG A 6 12.63 -28.49 26.71
N ILE A 7 13.83 -29.00 26.44
CA ILE A 7 14.53 -28.78 25.16
C ILE A 7 14.10 -29.81 24.11
N LEU A 8 13.83 -31.07 24.52
CA LEU A 8 13.30 -32.08 23.60
C LEU A 8 11.85 -31.79 23.16
N SER A 9 10.99 -31.23 24.02
CA SER A 9 9.59 -30.96 23.66
C SER A 9 9.44 -29.93 22.54
N GLY A 10 10.34 -28.94 22.46
CA GLY A 10 10.35 -27.95 21.37
C GLY A 10 10.80 -28.51 20.02
N VAL A 11 11.71 -29.49 20.01
CA VAL A 11 12.22 -30.13 18.79
C VAL A 11 11.18 -31.06 18.16
N THR A 12 10.41 -31.78 18.98
CA THR A 12 9.32 -32.64 18.50
C THR A 12 8.11 -31.81 18.04
N ALA A 13 7.78 -30.72 18.74
CA ALA A 13 6.66 -29.85 18.37
C ALA A 13 6.87 -29.13 17.02
N LEU A 14 8.06 -28.57 16.74
CA LEU A 14 8.32 -27.90 15.44
C LEU A 14 8.30 -28.87 14.26
N ALA A 15 8.73 -30.13 14.47
CA ALA A 15 8.71 -31.16 13.43
C ALA A 15 7.29 -31.72 13.18
N LEU A 16 6.45 -31.81 14.22
CA LEU A 16 5.06 -32.26 14.13
C LEU A 16 4.13 -31.21 13.49
N THR A 17 4.40 -29.91 13.69
CA THR A 17 3.62 -28.82 13.04
C THR A 17 3.79 -28.76 11.51
N CYS A 18 4.79 -29.42 10.93
CA CYS A 18 4.98 -29.44 9.47
C CYS A 18 3.94 -30.29 8.71
N GLY A 19 3.04 -31.00 9.40
CA GLY A 19 2.03 -31.87 8.79
C GLY A 19 0.57 -31.42 8.90
N LEU A 20 0.30 -30.29 9.58
CA LEU A 20 -1.06 -29.74 9.69
C LEU A 20 -1.13 -28.45 8.87
N SER A 21 -1.56 -28.56 7.62
CA SER A 21 -2.04 -27.40 6.87
C SER A 21 -3.36 -26.98 7.50
N LEU A 22 -3.31 -25.99 8.39
CA LEU A 22 -4.51 -25.22 8.69
C LEU A 22 -4.92 -24.48 7.41
N PRO A 23 -6.22 -24.34 7.12
CA PRO A 23 -6.67 -23.42 6.07
C PRO A 23 -6.08 -22.04 6.33
N ALA A 24 -5.85 -21.27 5.26
CA ALA A 24 -5.54 -19.85 5.40
C ALA A 24 -6.72 -19.22 6.16
N SER A 25 -6.49 -18.84 7.42
CA SER A 25 -7.45 -18.05 8.19
C SER A 25 -7.27 -16.60 7.75
N ALA A 26 -8.34 -15.94 7.34
CA ALA A 26 -8.35 -14.53 6.95
C ALA A 26 -8.04 -13.57 8.11
N VAL A 27 -8.03 -14.08 9.35
CA VAL A 27 -7.68 -13.32 10.57
C VAL A 27 -6.84 -14.18 11.52
N LEU A 28 -5.89 -13.57 12.23
CA LEU A 28 -5.13 -14.21 13.30
C LEU A 28 -5.95 -14.45 14.56
N ASN A 29 -6.02 -15.71 14.99
CA ASN A 29 -6.60 -16.15 16.26
C ASN A 29 -5.54 -16.66 17.23
N LYS A 30 -5.86 -16.59 18.53
CA LYS A 30 -5.00 -17.18 19.56
C LYS A 30 -4.79 -18.67 19.29
N GLY A 31 -3.53 -19.09 19.22
CA GLY A 31 -3.15 -20.48 18.95
C GLY A 31 -2.80 -20.74 17.48
N ASP A 32 -3.12 -19.82 16.57
CA ASP A 32 -2.73 -19.93 15.18
C ASP A 32 -1.21 -19.99 15.05
N SER A 33 -0.74 -20.88 14.21
CA SER A 33 0.69 -21.01 13.95
C SER A 33 0.99 -21.59 12.58
N ARG A 34 2.15 -21.22 12.04
CA ARG A 34 2.69 -21.79 10.80
C ARG A 34 4.19 -21.99 10.94
N ALA A 35 4.68 -23.09 10.36
CA ALA A 35 6.10 -23.38 10.26
C ALA A 35 6.59 -23.09 8.84
N TYR A 36 7.77 -22.46 8.75
CA TYR A 36 8.39 -21.99 7.52
C TYR A 36 9.76 -22.64 7.37
N ARG A 37 9.96 -23.33 6.25
CA ARG A 37 11.24 -23.95 5.92
C ARG A 37 12.02 -23.06 4.98
N GLY A 38 13.25 -22.76 5.33
CA GLY A 38 14.18 -22.07 4.45
C GLY A 38 15.50 -22.81 4.30
N THR A 39 16.41 -22.26 3.50
CA THR A 39 17.75 -22.83 3.34
C THR A 39 18.55 -22.66 4.62
N GLY A 40 18.77 -23.76 5.35
CA GLY A 40 19.58 -23.77 6.57
C GLY A 40 18.86 -23.34 7.84
N TYR A 41 17.54 -23.15 7.79
CA TYR A 41 16.74 -22.88 8.98
C TYR A 41 15.30 -23.41 8.90
N LEU A 42 14.66 -23.47 10.06
CA LEU A 42 13.22 -23.66 10.22
C LEU A 42 12.71 -22.57 11.17
N ALA A 43 11.65 -21.84 10.81
CA ALA A 43 11.05 -20.82 11.65
C ALA A 43 9.59 -21.18 11.99
N LYS A 44 9.12 -20.86 13.19
CA LYS A 44 7.71 -21.00 13.60
C LYS A 44 7.17 -19.63 13.96
N TYR A 45 6.05 -19.23 13.36
CA TYR A 45 5.22 -18.11 13.78
C TYR A 45 4.08 -18.65 14.64
N GLU A 46 3.84 -18.07 15.82
CA GLU A 46 2.82 -18.51 16.75
C GLU A 46 2.12 -17.33 17.41
N VAL A 47 0.80 -17.25 17.26
CA VAL A 47 -0.04 -16.23 17.88
C VAL A 47 -0.33 -16.62 19.32
N LEU A 48 0.22 -15.85 20.26
CA LEU A 48 0.04 -16.05 21.70
C LEU A 48 -1.27 -15.44 22.20
N SER A 49 -1.72 -14.35 21.59
CA SER A 49 -3.01 -13.71 21.83
C SER A 49 -3.40 -12.79 20.68
N ALA A 50 -4.69 -12.71 20.37
CA ALA A 50 -5.30 -11.71 19.51
C ALA A 50 -6.54 -11.19 20.25
N LYS A 51 -6.51 -9.95 20.73
CA LYS A 51 -7.61 -9.35 21.52
C LYS A 51 -7.51 -7.83 21.54
N ASP A 52 -8.65 -7.16 21.68
CA ASP A 52 -8.73 -5.71 21.90
C ASP A 52 -7.99 -4.88 20.83
N GLY A 53 -7.96 -5.36 19.58
CA GLY A 53 -7.22 -4.70 18.48
C GLY A 53 -5.70 -4.88 18.53
N TYR A 54 -5.20 -5.84 19.29
CA TYR A 54 -3.76 -6.15 19.40
C TYR A 54 -3.48 -7.65 19.25
N THR A 55 -2.39 -7.95 18.55
CA THR A 55 -1.93 -9.32 18.34
C THR A 55 -0.49 -9.49 18.84
N THR A 56 -0.28 -10.48 19.71
CA THR A 56 1.03 -10.85 20.25
C THR A 56 1.50 -12.14 19.63
N VAL A 57 2.72 -12.13 19.10
CA VAL A 57 3.30 -13.20 18.31
C VAL A 57 4.65 -13.59 18.88
N GLN A 58 4.95 -14.89 18.90
CA GLN A 58 6.28 -15.42 19.09
C GLN A 58 6.80 -16.04 17.79
N ILE A 59 8.02 -15.63 17.41
CA ILE A 59 8.75 -16.29 16.34
C ILE A 59 9.90 -17.09 16.95
N THR A 60 10.03 -18.35 16.54
CA THR A 60 11.13 -19.24 16.93
C THR A 60 11.91 -19.67 15.70
N LEU A 61 13.20 -19.33 15.66
CA LEU A 61 14.13 -19.67 14.59
C LEU A 61 15.04 -20.82 15.05
N LYS A 62 15.04 -21.93 14.30
CA LYS A 62 15.96 -23.06 14.46
C LYS A 62 17.00 -23.06 13.36
N ASN A 63 18.28 -23.14 13.74
CA ASN A 63 19.36 -23.36 12.78
C ASN A 63 19.42 -24.83 12.38
N THR A 64 19.15 -25.13 11.10
CA THR A 64 19.24 -26.50 10.56
C THR A 64 20.46 -26.68 9.66
N SER A 65 21.35 -25.68 9.61
CA SER A 65 22.59 -25.73 8.85
C SER A 65 23.73 -26.33 9.69
N LYS A 66 24.88 -26.59 9.03
CA LYS A 66 26.11 -27.02 9.68
C LYS A 66 26.96 -25.87 10.24
N LYS A 67 26.61 -24.62 9.93
CA LYS A 67 27.36 -23.42 10.36
C LYS A 67 26.56 -22.66 11.42
N THR A 68 27.26 -21.95 12.29
CA THR A 68 26.60 -21.01 13.21
C THR A 68 25.95 -19.88 12.42
N ILE A 69 24.69 -19.59 12.70
CA ILE A 69 24.03 -18.36 12.26
C ILE A 69 24.56 -17.24 13.15
N ASN A 70 25.15 -16.22 12.54
CA ASN A 70 25.55 -15.00 13.25
C ASN A 70 24.60 -13.86 12.86
N ASN A 71 24.30 -13.04 13.86
CA ASN A 71 23.48 -11.84 13.78
C ASN A 71 22.19 -12.05 12.99
N TRP A 72 21.36 -12.97 13.48
CA TRP A 72 20.11 -13.29 12.81
C TRP A 72 19.22 -12.06 12.71
N ALA A 73 18.54 -11.94 11.58
CA ALA A 73 17.41 -11.07 11.38
C ALA A 73 16.30 -11.83 10.67
N VAL A 74 15.05 -11.52 10.98
CA VAL A 74 13.86 -12.15 10.42
C VAL A 74 12.94 -11.05 9.94
N GLY A 75 12.66 -11.04 8.64
CA GLY A 75 11.65 -10.16 8.06
C GLY A 75 10.40 -10.92 7.66
N PHE A 76 9.29 -10.24 7.81
CA PHE A 76 7.95 -10.73 7.56
C PHE A 76 7.03 -9.55 7.27
N GLU A 77 5.99 -9.82 6.51
CA GLU A 77 4.94 -8.85 6.21
C GLU A 77 3.90 -8.91 7.33
N HIS A 78 3.45 -7.75 7.77
CA HIS A 78 2.34 -7.62 8.70
C HIS A 78 1.69 -6.24 8.52
N GLU A 79 0.49 -6.10 9.06
CA GLU A 79 -0.19 -4.82 9.19
C GLU A 79 -0.07 -4.29 10.62
N GLY A 80 -0.20 -2.98 10.77
CA GLY A 80 -0.12 -2.33 12.07
C GLY A 80 1.30 -2.11 12.61
N ARG A 81 1.37 -1.44 13.76
CA ARG A 81 2.61 -0.94 14.38
C ARG A 81 3.09 -1.91 15.46
N ILE A 82 4.39 -2.21 15.50
CA ILE A 82 4.98 -2.99 16.60
C ILE A 82 5.13 -2.08 17.83
N LEU A 83 4.36 -2.36 18.88
CA LEU A 83 4.32 -1.56 20.11
C LEU A 83 5.28 -2.07 21.19
N SER A 84 5.56 -3.37 21.20
CA SER A 84 6.52 -3.94 22.14
C SER A 84 7.26 -5.12 21.52
N LEU A 85 8.52 -5.30 21.95
CA LEU A 85 9.42 -6.32 21.44
C LEU A 85 10.30 -6.84 22.57
N LYS A 86 10.45 -8.17 22.64
CA LYS A 86 11.32 -8.87 23.59
C LYS A 86 12.28 -9.79 22.85
N ASN A 87 13.54 -9.83 23.30
CA ASN A 87 14.63 -10.62 22.73
C ASN A 87 14.96 -10.33 21.26
N GLY A 88 14.61 -9.14 20.78
CA GLY A 88 14.96 -8.64 19.46
C GLY A 88 15.00 -7.11 19.44
N ARG A 89 15.39 -6.55 18.30
CA ARG A 89 15.35 -5.11 18.01
C ARG A 89 14.75 -4.91 16.63
N ILE A 90 13.96 -3.87 16.44
CA ILE A 90 13.53 -3.46 15.11
C ILE A 90 14.76 -2.91 14.39
N PHE A 91 15.01 -3.39 13.18
CA PHE A 91 16.10 -2.89 12.33
C PHE A 91 15.73 -1.58 11.64
N ASP A 92 14.48 -1.48 11.18
CA ASP A 92 13.94 -0.35 10.45
C ASP A 92 13.23 0.63 11.41
N THR A 93 13.74 1.85 11.53
CA THR A 93 13.08 2.91 12.31
C THR A 93 12.42 3.95 11.42
N ASN A 94 12.38 3.74 10.10
CA ASN A 94 11.76 4.69 9.20
C ASN A 94 10.27 4.79 9.56
N TYR A 95 9.82 6.02 9.78
CA TYR A 95 8.50 6.36 10.28
C TYR A 95 7.41 5.74 9.40
N LEU A 96 7.64 5.61 8.09
CA LEU A 96 6.69 5.01 7.14
C LEU A 96 6.47 3.50 7.35
N TYR A 97 7.49 2.73 7.74
CA TYR A 97 7.40 1.26 7.87
C TYR A 97 7.00 0.77 9.26
N ASN A 98 7.08 1.64 10.27
CA ASN A 98 6.52 1.43 11.61
C ASN A 98 5.40 2.43 11.95
N SER A 99 4.81 3.06 10.92
CA SER A 99 3.71 4.04 11.01
C SER A 99 2.38 3.41 11.41
N GLY A 100 2.22 2.10 11.19
CA GLY A 100 0.91 1.45 11.19
C GLY A 100 0.22 1.43 9.83
N TYR A 101 0.82 1.95 8.74
CA TYR A 101 0.30 1.77 7.38
C TYR A 101 0.33 0.30 6.95
N ALA A 102 -0.70 -0.12 6.22
CA ALA A 102 -1.03 -1.52 6.02
C ALA A 102 -0.22 -2.26 4.92
N TYR A 103 1.07 -1.94 4.81
CA TYR A 103 2.07 -2.67 3.99
C TYR A 103 3.46 -2.71 4.67
N GLY A 104 3.50 -2.77 6.00
CA GLY A 104 4.75 -2.70 6.77
C GLY A 104 5.62 -3.96 6.59
N TYR A 105 6.76 -3.84 5.90
CA TYR A 105 7.81 -4.86 5.92
C TYR A 105 8.75 -4.61 7.09
N ASN A 106 8.50 -5.25 8.23
CA ASN A 106 9.39 -5.12 9.39
C ASN A 106 10.45 -6.23 9.41
N VAL A 107 11.67 -5.83 9.79
CA VAL A 107 12.75 -6.77 10.09
C VAL A 107 13.12 -6.68 11.56
N ILE A 108 12.94 -7.78 12.27
CA ILE A 108 13.40 -7.93 13.65
C ILE A 108 14.73 -8.64 13.64
N ARG A 109 15.73 -8.01 14.26
CA ARG A 109 17.08 -8.56 14.42
C ARG A 109 17.40 -8.89 15.86
N ASP A 110 18.55 -9.50 16.05
CA ASP A 110 19.03 -9.87 17.37
C ASP A 110 19.14 -8.68 18.34
N SER A 111 19.08 -9.01 19.63
CA SER A 111 19.11 -8.06 20.75
C SER A 111 20.51 -7.53 21.09
N GLY A 112 21.54 -7.90 20.31
CA GLY A 112 22.96 -7.65 20.57
C GLY A 112 23.63 -8.72 21.45
N THR A 113 22.85 -9.52 22.19
CA THR A 113 23.38 -10.58 23.07
C THR A 113 22.98 -11.99 22.64
N ASN A 114 22.03 -12.12 21.72
CA ASN A 114 21.52 -13.41 21.23
C ASN A 114 21.74 -13.63 19.72
N GLY A 115 22.65 -12.90 19.10
CA GLY A 115 22.91 -12.98 17.65
C GLY A 115 23.50 -14.31 17.16
N LYS A 116 24.07 -15.14 18.04
CA LYS A 116 24.68 -16.43 17.66
C LYS A 116 23.71 -17.59 17.89
N VAL A 117 23.44 -18.39 16.86
CA VAL A 117 22.63 -19.62 16.95
C VAL A 117 23.44 -20.78 16.37
N ALA A 118 23.93 -21.67 17.22
CA ALA A 118 24.74 -22.80 16.78
C ALA A 118 23.90 -23.82 15.98
N PRO A 119 24.52 -24.75 15.23
CA PRO A 119 23.80 -25.83 14.56
C PRO A 119 22.84 -26.58 15.50
N ASN A 120 21.60 -26.76 15.06
CA ASN A 120 20.49 -27.37 15.80
C ASN A 120 19.95 -26.60 17.02
N GLU A 121 20.47 -25.41 17.31
CA GLU A 121 19.91 -24.55 18.35
C GLU A 121 18.76 -23.69 17.84
N CYS A 122 18.00 -23.14 18.79
CA CYS A 122 16.90 -22.22 18.53
C CYS A 122 17.11 -20.89 19.23
N VAL A 123 16.57 -19.82 18.63
CA VAL A 123 16.36 -18.52 19.27
C VAL A 123 14.90 -18.12 19.09
N SER A 124 14.34 -17.42 20.07
CA SER A 124 12.96 -16.92 20.00
C SER A 124 12.89 -15.45 20.40
N PHE A 125 12.00 -14.72 19.76
CA PHE A 125 11.61 -13.37 20.12
C PHE A 125 10.10 -13.23 20.08
N THR A 126 9.58 -12.23 20.80
CA THR A 126 8.14 -11.99 20.93
C THR A 126 7.87 -10.52 20.68
N PHE A 127 6.81 -10.22 19.94
CA PHE A 127 6.37 -8.85 19.70
C PHE A 127 4.85 -8.73 19.81
N THR A 128 4.38 -7.53 20.10
CA THR A 128 2.96 -7.17 20.05
C THR A 128 2.77 -6.05 19.04
N MET A 129 1.79 -6.20 18.16
CA MET A 129 1.44 -5.21 17.15
C MET A 129 -0.02 -4.77 17.27
N THR A 130 -0.33 -3.59 16.72
CA THR A 130 -1.72 -3.20 16.44
C THR A 130 -2.30 -4.13 15.37
N ASP A 131 -3.55 -4.52 15.55
CA ASP A 131 -4.31 -5.41 14.67
C ASP A 131 -5.80 -5.05 14.77
N GLU A 132 -6.05 -3.75 14.62
CA GLU A 132 -7.32 -3.11 14.98
C GLU A 132 -8.46 -3.61 14.09
N ASN A 133 -8.19 -3.69 12.79
CA ASN A 133 -9.12 -4.13 11.75
C ASN A 133 -9.07 -5.65 11.49
N GLY A 134 -8.17 -6.39 12.15
CA GLY A 134 -8.02 -7.83 11.94
C GLY A 134 -7.45 -8.24 10.58
N TYR A 135 -6.87 -7.31 9.82
CA TYR A 135 -6.25 -7.58 8.51
C TYR A 135 -4.98 -8.44 8.60
N ASN A 136 -4.39 -8.64 9.80
CA ASN A 136 -3.22 -9.48 9.91
C ASN A 136 -3.59 -10.95 9.68
N GLU A 137 -2.78 -11.59 8.84
CA GLU A 137 -2.85 -13.01 8.53
C GLU A 137 -1.53 -13.71 8.92
N LEU A 138 -1.54 -15.06 8.92
CA LEU A 138 -0.29 -15.81 9.04
C LEU A 138 0.58 -15.47 7.83
N PRO A 139 1.81 -14.94 8.00
CA PRO A 139 2.57 -14.43 6.88
C PRO A 139 2.79 -15.53 5.84
N GLU A 140 2.78 -15.19 4.55
CA GLU A 140 3.08 -16.17 3.50
C GLU A 140 4.51 -16.69 3.62
N ARG A 141 5.42 -15.82 4.07
CA ARG A 141 6.85 -16.10 4.21
C ARG A 141 7.43 -15.51 5.48
N LEU A 142 8.31 -16.27 6.13
CA LEU A 142 9.31 -15.74 7.06
C LEU A 142 10.69 -15.81 6.39
N LYS A 143 11.30 -14.65 6.13
CA LYS A 143 12.62 -14.57 5.50
C LYS A 143 13.68 -14.32 6.56
N VAL A 144 14.55 -15.30 6.79
CA VAL A 144 15.71 -15.13 7.67
C VAL A 144 16.86 -14.53 6.87
N TYR A 145 17.27 -13.36 7.32
CA TYR A 145 18.44 -12.61 6.89
C TYR A 145 19.57 -12.83 7.90
N SER A 146 20.18 -14.01 7.86
CA SER A 146 21.43 -14.23 8.56
C SER A 146 22.60 -14.07 7.61
N ASP A 147 23.81 -13.93 8.15
CA ASP A 147 25.07 -14.19 7.44
C ASP A 147 25.20 -15.69 7.08
N VAL A 148 24.17 -16.26 6.44
CA VAL A 148 24.32 -17.49 5.70
C VAL A 148 25.17 -17.13 4.49
N ASP A 149 26.41 -17.59 4.53
CA ASP A 149 27.49 -17.48 3.53
C ASP A 149 27.07 -17.97 2.12
N LYS A 150 26.09 -17.29 1.53
CA LYS A 150 25.47 -17.54 0.23
C LYS A 150 25.70 -16.32 -0.65
N SER A 151 26.22 -16.56 -1.85
CA SER A 151 26.39 -15.51 -2.87
C SER A 151 25.05 -15.00 -3.36
N ASN A 152 25.02 -13.74 -3.78
CA ASN A 152 23.84 -13.13 -4.39
C ASN A 152 23.77 -13.45 -5.89
N THR A 153 22.56 -13.51 -6.43
CA THR A 153 22.35 -13.48 -7.88
C THR A 153 22.51 -12.05 -8.40
N VAL A 154 22.80 -11.89 -9.69
CA VAL A 154 22.88 -10.56 -10.31
C VAL A 154 21.55 -9.82 -10.17
N ASP A 155 20.43 -10.51 -10.36
CA ASP A 155 19.07 -9.98 -10.22
C ASP A 155 18.83 -9.45 -8.81
N GLY A 156 19.29 -10.21 -7.80
CA GLY A 156 19.21 -9.79 -6.41
C GLY A 156 20.04 -8.53 -6.13
N LEU A 157 21.21 -8.40 -6.78
CA LEU A 157 22.05 -7.21 -6.66
C LEU A 157 21.46 -6.00 -7.40
N ASN A 158 20.93 -6.17 -8.62
CA ASN A 158 20.23 -5.10 -9.35
C ASN A 158 18.98 -4.65 -8.59
N LYS A 159 18.20 -5.59 -8.04
CA LYS A 159 17.05 -5.26 -7.20
C LYS A 159 17.48 -4.50 -5.94
N ALA A 160 18.55 -4.92 -5.27
CA ALA A 160 19.08 -4.17 -4.13
C ALA A 160 19.55 -2.76 -4.54
N ALA A 161 20.22 -2.61 -5.68
CA ALA A 161 20.64 -1.30 -6.20
C ALA A 161 19.44 -0.40 -6.50
N SER A 162 18.37 -0.95 -7.09
CA SER A 162 17.11 -0.25 -7.37
C SER A 162 16.45 0.31 -6.11
N GLU A 163 16.29 -0.52 -5.08
CA GLU A 163 15.65 -0.08 -3.83
C GLU A 163 16.54 0.92 -3.08
N CYS A 164 17.86 0.74 -3.09
CA CYS A 164 18.79 1.74 -2.56
C CYS A 164 18.71 3.06 -3.34
N TYR A 165 18.54 3.03 -4.66
CA TYR A 165 18.40 4.22 -5.48
C TYR A 165 17.12 4.99 -5.15
N LYS A 166 15.99 4.30 -4.91
CA LYS A 166 14.76 4.96 -4.43
C LYS A 166 14.99 5.69 -3.11
N ALA A 167 15.67 5.03 -2.15
CA ALA A 167 16.04 5.67 -0.88
C ALA A 167 16.95 6.90 -1.10
N VAL A 168 17.90 6.83 -2.03
CA VAL A 168 18.73 7.99 -2.42
C VAL A 168 17.87 9.12 -3.00
N ASN A 169 16.92 8.79 -3.88
CA ASN A 169 16.02 9.78 -4.49
C ASN A 169 15.09 10.43 -3.47
N GLU A 170 14.59 9.70 -2.47
CA GLU A 170 13.79 10.31 -1.39
C GLU A 170 14.60 11.33 -0.56
N ILE A 171 15.86 11.02 -0.28
CA ILE A 171 16.77 11.96 0.39
C ILE A 171 17.02 13.18 -0.49
N PHE A 172 17.25 12.97 -1.78
CA PHE A 172 17.47 14.06 -2.72
C PHE A 172 16.22 14.94 -2.88
N TRP A 173 15.03 14.35 -3.01
CA TRP A 173 13.77 15.07 -3.11
C TRP A 173 13.51 15.97 -1.89
N ALA A 174 13.85 15.51 -0.69
CA ALA A 174 13.77 16.34 0.52
C ALA A 174 14.70 17.57 0.43
N TYR A 175 15.89 17.41 -0.15
CA TYR A 175 16.81 18.52 -0.40
C TYR A 175 16.29 19.47 -1.49
N GLU A 176 15.73 18.95 -2.58
CA GLU A 176 15.13 19.78 -3.65
C GLU A 176 13.98 20.64 -3.10
N CYS A 177 13.17 20.09 -2.18
CA CYS A 177 12.13 20.83 -1.48
C CYS A 177 12.68 21.96 -0.59
N GLU A 178 13.95 21.88 -0.18
CA GLU A 178 14.70 22.94 0.51
C GLU A 178 15.45 23.88 -0.45
N GLY A 179 15.30 23.68 -1.77
CA GLY A 179 16.01 24.43 -2.82
C GLY A 179 17.49 24.06 -2.97
N LEU A 180 17.89 22.89 -2.47
CA LEU A 180 19.26 22.38 -2.52
C LEU A 180 19.45 21.39 -3.68
N SER A 181 20.68 21.33 -4.21
CA SER A 181 21.03 20.46 -5.34
C SER A 181 21.46 19.06 -4.90
N LEU A 182 21.60 18.15 -5.88
CA LEU A 182 22.17 16.82 -5.63
C LEU A 182 23.60 16.96 -5.12
N GLU A 183 24.37 17.92 -5.65
CA GLU A 183 25.72 18.20 -5.18
C GLU A 183 25.75 18.55 -3.68
N ASP A 184 24.75 19.29 -3.20
CA ASP A 184 24.63 19.67 -1.79
C ASP A 184 24.37 18.45 -0.89
N CYS A 185 23.62 17.45 -1.36
CA CYS A 185 23.45 16.17 -0.65
C CYS A 185 24.80 15.50 -0.37
N PHE A 186 25.67 15.45 -1.38
CA PHE A 186 27.00 14.85 -1.25
C PHE A 186 27.92 15.72 -0.39
N LYS A 187 27.90 17.05 -0.55
CA LYS A 187 28.70 17.99 0.27
C LYS A 187 28.32 17.96 1.75
N ASN A 188 27.03 17.81 2.06
CA ASN A 188 26.52 17.70 3.43
C ASN A 188 26.80 16.33 4.06
N GLY A 189 27.36 15.39 3.29
CA GLY A 189 27.85 14.12 3.79
C GLY A 189 26.77 13.06 4.00
N GLU A 190 25.60 13.21 3.36
CA GLU A 190 24.50 12.24 3.46
C GLU A 190 24.91 10.82 3.07
N PHE A 191 25.85 10.71 2.12
CA PHE A 191 26.36 9.45 1.59
C PHE A 191 27.85 9.27 1.85
N THR A 192 28.39 9.80 2.95
CA THR A 192 29.85 9.81 3.21
C THR A 192 30.47 8.41 3.15
N LYS A 193 29.79 7.38 3.67
CA LYS A 193 30.28 6.00 3.62
C LYS A 193 30.01 5.37 2.27
N ALA A 194 28.81 5.56 1.70
CA ALA A 194 28.43 4.95 0.44
C ALA A 194 29.18 5.55 -0.76
N ASN A 195 29.56 6.83 -0.72
CA ASN A 195 30.37 7.48 -1.76
C ASN A 195 31.89 7.25 -1.59
N SER A 196 32.30 6.44 -0.62
CA SER A 196 33.72 6.09 -0.46
C SER A 196 34.19 5.12 -1.55
N LYS A 197 35.50 5.12 -1.84
CA LYS A 197 36.11 4.26 -2.87
C LYS A 197 35.80 2.76 -2.69
N ASP A 198 35.76 2.29 -1.45
CA ASP A 198 35.47 0.89 -1.13
C ASP A 198 33.96 0.61 -1.00
N GLY A 199 33.14 1.66 -1.07
CA GLY A 199 31.74 1.67 -0.71
C GLY A 199 31.47 1.43 0.77
N MET A 200 30.20 1.54 1.11
CA MET A 200 29.68 1.25 2.44
C MET A 200 29.41 -0.24 2.58
N LYS A 201 29.98 -0.89 3.60
CA LYS A 201 29.54 -2.24 3.99
C LYS A 201 28.10 -2.17 4.49
N THR A 202 27.28 -3.16 4.21
CA THR A 202 25.91 -3.15 4.73
C THR A 202 25.58 -4.42 5.51
N GLY A 203 24.44 -4.39 6.19
CA GLY A 203 23.92 -5.50 6.98
C GLY A 203 23.19 -5.02 8.22
N PHE A 204 22.43 -5.93 8.81
CA PHE A 204 21.53 -5.66 9.93
C PHE A 204 22.20 -5.13 11.21
N ASN A 205 23.52 -5.17 11.29
CA ASN A 205 24.30 -4.75 12.47
C ASN A 205 25.05 -3.43 12.29
N TYR A 206 25.15 -2.95 11.05
CA TYR A 206 25.75 -1.66 10.79
C TYR A 206 24.76 -0.56 11.14
N LYS A 207 25.29 0.52 11.71
CA LYS A 207 24.56 1.74 12.04
C LYS A 207 25.33 2.91 11.47
N TYR A 208 24.63 3.76 10.73
CA TYR A 208 25.20 4.96 10.13
C TYR A 208 24.53 6.18 10.73
N THR A 209 25.30 7.25 10.91
CA THR A 209 24.81 8.50 11.49
C THR A 209 24.24 9.43 10.44
N ALA A 210 24.77 9.39 9.21
CA ALA A 210 24.22 10.13 8.09
C ALA A 210 22.91 9.48 7.64
N LYS A 211 21.90 10.29 7.33
CA LYS A 211 20.56 9.82 7.01
C LYS A 211 20.60 8.98 5.72
N GLY A 212 21.25 9.51 4.67
CA GLY A 212 21.43 8.80 3.40
C GLY A 212 22.10 7.43 3.54
N ASP A 213 23.26 7.35 4.20
CA ASP A 213 23.97 6.09 4.46
C ASP A 213 23.10 5.10 5.28
N ASN A 214 22.30 5.59 6.23
CA ASN A 214 21.43 4.74 7.03
C ASN A 214 20.28 4.14 6.20
N GLU A 215 19.59 4.94 5.40
CA GLU A 215 18.51 4.46 4.51
C GLU A 215 19.05 3.47 3.47
N VAL A 216 20.21 3.76 2.87
CA VAL A 216 20.87 2.85 1.91
C VAL A 216 21.26 1.52 2.58
N ASN A 217 21.76 1.54 3.82
CA ASN A 217 22.05 0.30 4.55
C ASN A 217 20.78 -0.52 4.83
N ILE A 218 19.66 0.15 5.15
CA ILE A 218 18.38 -0.51 5.40
C ILE A 218 17.94 -1.26 4.14
N GLU A 219 17.88 -0.57 3.01
CA GLU A 219 17.41 -1.16 1.74
C GLU A 219 18.34 -2.25 1.23
N ALA A 220 19.66 -2.02 1.21
CA ALA A 220 20.62 -3.03 0.78
C ALA A 220 20.50 -4.32 1.58
N SER A 221 20.29 -4.22 2.90
CA SER A 221 20.18 -5.37 3.81
C SER A 221 18.91 -6.20 3.57
N LYS A 222 17.81 -5.59 3.12
CA LYS A 222 16.53 -6.27 2.80
C LYS A 222 16.62 -7.11 1.53
N TYR A 223 17.39 -6.66 0.54
CA TYR A 223 17.37 -7.24 -0.80
C TYR A 223 18.63 -8.06 -1.14
N ALA A 224 19.78 -7.75 -0.57
CA ALA A 224 21.02 -8.50 -0.75
C ALA A 224 21.55 -9.03 0.59
N ARG A 225 22.19 -10.20 0.55
CA ARG A 225 22.58 -10.96 1.76
C ARG A 225 24.09 -11.04 1.94
N GLY A 226 24.50 -11.14 3.20
CA GLY A 226 25.88 -11.45 3.57
C GLY A 226 26.83 -10.28 3.38
N ASN A 227 28.06 -10.60 3.00
CA ASN A 227 29.13 -9.60 2.83
C ASN A 227 28.98 -8.84 1.51
N ILE A 228 28.24 -7.74 1.55
CA ILE A 228 28.05 -6.84 0.40
C ILE A 228 28.55 -5.42 0.72
N SER A 229 28.87 -4.68 -0.34
CA SER A 229 29.15 -3.25 -0.27
C SER A 229 28.22 -2.49 -1.21
N VAL A 230 27.87 -1.26 -0.84
CA VAL A 230 27.05 -0.35 -1.64
C VAL A 230 27.86 0.90 -1.97
N TYR A 231 27.79 1.32 -3.22
CA TYR A 231 28.36 2.57 -3.69
C TYR A 231 27.25 3.50 -4.20
N VAL A 232 27.25 4.74 -3.74
CA VAL A 232 26.36 5.80 -4.24
C VAL A 232 27.24 6.82 -4.95
N GLY A 233 27.02 6.99 -6.24
CA GLY A 233 27.80 7.89 -7.09
C GLY A 233 26.91 8.89 -7.81
N ARG A 234 27.56 9.73 -8.64
CA ARG A 234 26.92 10.73 -9.48
C ARG A 234 27.27 10.49 -10.93
N THR A 235 26.32 10.71 -11.81
CA THR A 235 26.46 10.59 -13.25
C THR A 235 25.71 11.74 -13.92
N THR A 236 25.99 11.98 -15.20
CA THR A 236 25.26 12.96 -16.01
C THR A 236 24.66 12.22 -17.21
N THR A 237 23.36 12.36 -17.42
CA THR A 237 22.67 11.81 -18.60
C THR A 237 21.88 12.96 -19.24
N ASN A 238 22.04 13.15 -20.56
CA ASN A 238 21.36 14.24 -21.30
C ASN A 238 21.57 15.66 -20.73
N GLY A 239 22.68 15.89 -20.03
CA GLY A 239 23.00 17.18 -19.39
C GLY A 239 22.41 17.35 -17.98
N GLU A 240 21.64 16.39 -17.49
CA GLU A 240 21.08 16.38 -16.14
C GLU A 240 21.93 15.53 -15.20
N GLU A 241 22.14 16.02 -13.97
CA GLU A 241 22.88 15.30 -12.92
C GLU A 241 21.94 14.31 -12.24
N HIS A 242 22.38 13.06 -12.11
CA HIS A 242 21.65 12.00 -11.44
C HIS A 242 22.55 11.25 -10.47
N ALA A 243 21.95 10.68 -9.42
CA ALA A 243 22.63 9.66 -8.64
C ALA A 243 22.68 8.34 -9.41
N PHE A 244 23.60 7.46 -9.03
CA PHE A 244 23.52 6.03 -9.36
C PHE A 244 23.94 5.21 -8.16
N VAL A 245 23.45 3.96 -8.10
CA VAL A 245 23.77 3.04 -7.02
C VAL A 245 24.34 1.75 -7.59
N GLN A 246 25.37 1.23 -6.94
CA GLN A 246 25.91 -0.09 -7.20
C GLN A 246 25.92 -0.93 -5.92
N VAL A 247 25.61 -2.22 -6.06
CA VAL A 247 25.68 -3.20 -4.96
C VAL A 247 26.59 -4.34 -5.37
N LYS A 248 27.66 -4.54 -4.61
CA LYS A 248 28.69 -5.56 -4.88
C LYS A 248 28.58 -6.71 -3.89
N ASP A 249 28.52 -7.92 -4.41
CA ASP A 249 28.80 -9.12 -3.62
C ASP A 249 30.31 -9.25 -3.44
N ASN A 250 30.83 -8.98 -2.24
CA ASN A 250 32.26 -8.99 -1.97
C ASN A 250 32.89 -10.39 -2.07
N LYS A 251 32.07 -11.45 -2.09
CA LYS A 251 32.55 -12.83 -2.27
C LYS A 251 32.75 -13.18 -3.74
N THR A 252 31.82 -12.78 -4.61
CA THR A 252 31.84 -13.15 -6.03
C THR A 252 32.42 -12.06 -6.92
N GLY A 253 32.49 -10.82 -6.42
CA GLY A 253 32.88 -9.64 -7.20
C GLY A 253 31.81 -9.13 -8.15
N LYS A 254 30.65 -9.80 -8.25
CA LYS A 254 29.54 -9.37 -9.09
C LYS A 254 28.92 -8.08 -8.56
N ILE A 255 28.52 -7.22 -9.49
CA ILE A 255 27.97 -5.90 -9.20
C ILE A 255 26.60 -5.79 -9.85
N GLY A 256 25.59 -5.39 -9.08
CA GLY A 256 24.33 -4.86 -9.60
C GLY A 256 24.37 -3.33 -9.62
N GLN A 257 23.58 -2.71 -10.49
CA GLN A 257 23.58 -1.26 -10.71
C GLN A 257 22.17 -0.73 -10.97
N TRP A 258 21.92 0.51 -10.60
CA TRP A 258 20.70 1.28 -10.89
C TRP A 258 21.06 2.77 -11.14
N PRO A 259 20.41 3.52 -12.05
CA PRO A 259 19.17 3.26 -12.80
C PRO A 259 19.30 2.52 -14.13
N ARG A 260 20.31 1.66 -14.24
CA ARG A 260 20.45 0.76 -15.39
C ARG A 260 20.99 -0.60 -14.93
N PRO A 261 20.18 -1.67 -14.92
CA PRO A 261 20.59 -3.01 -14.52
C PRO A 261 21.76 -3.51 -15.35
N THR A 262 22.68 -4.24 -14.71
CA THR A 262 23.85 -4.85 -15.38
C THR A 262 23.76 -6.37 -15.29
N ASN A 263 24.41 -7.07 -16.22
CA ASN A 263 24.60 -8.52 -16.18
C ASN A 263 25.57 -9.02 -15.08
N GLY A 264 26.08 -8.12 -14.24
CA GLY A 264 27.00 -8.45 -13.15
C GLY A 264 28.43 -7.96 -13.35
N THR A 265 28.75 -7.36 -14.51
CA THR A 265 30.12 -6.98 -14.90
C THR A 265 30.38 -5.48 -14.93
N ALA A 266 29.50 -4.66 -14.35
CA ALA A 266 29.75 -3.23 -14.22
C ALA A 266 31.07 -2.95 -13.47
N GLU A 267 31.75 -1.86 -13.82
CA GLU A 267 32.93 -1.41 -13.10
C GLU A 267 32.52 -0.76 -11.78
N TRP A 268 33.20 -1.12 -10.69
CA TRP A 268 32.89 -0.59 -9.36
C TRP A 268 33.29 0.88 -9.22
N GLY A 269 32.37 1.73 -8.79
CA GLY A 269 32.60 3.15 -8.54
C GLY A 269 32.32 4.08 -9.72
N SER A 270 32.04 3.52 -10.90
CA SER A 270 31.72 4.26 -12.13
C SER A 270 30.37 3.81 -12.70
N PHE A 271 29.59 4.75 -13.23
CA PHE A 271 28.37 4.43 -13.96
C PHE A 271 28.72 4.20 -15.43
N ASP A 272 28.54 2.98 -15.91
CA ASP A 272 28.70 2.65 -17.33
C ASP A 272 27.33 2.54 -18.02
N PRO A 273 26.90 3.57 -18.78
CA PRO A 273 25.66 3.54 -19.54
C PRO A 273 25.70 2.58 -20.74
N ASN A 274 26.84 1.95 -21.02
CA ASN A 274 27.00 0.93 -22.05
C ASN A 274 27.16 -0.49 -21.48
N SER A 275 27.11 -0.66 -20.15
CA SER A 275 27.23 -1.97 -19.50
C SER A 275 26.20 -2.96 -20.07
N PRO A 276 26.53 -4.24 -20.31
CA PRO A 276 25.56 -5.19 -20.83
C PRO A 276 24.37 -5.33 -19.87
N ILE A 277 23.17 -5.15 -20.40
CA ILE A 277 21.93 -5.14 -19.62
C ILE A 277 21.56 -6.57 -19.24
N TYR A 278 21.07 -6.74 -18.01
CA TYR A 278 20.43 -7.99 -17.61
C TYR A 278 19.00 -8.06 -18.14
N THR A 279 18.78 -8.77 -19.24
CA THR A 279 17.44 -9.02 -19.81
C THR A 279 16.99 -10.44 -19.50
N ASN A 280 16.18 -10.59 -18.45
CA ASN A 280 15.44 -11.82 -18.16
C ASN A 280 14.12 -11.42 -17.52
N TYR A 281 13.27 -10.77 -18.31
CA TYR A 281 12.02 -10.21 -17.83
C TYR A 281 11.03 -11.35 -17.52
N SER A 282 10.39 -11.26 -16.36
CA SER A 282 9.27 -12.12 -16.00
C SER A 282 8.02 -11.73 -16.80
N THR A 283 7.00 -12.58 -16.76
CA THR A 283 5.68 -12.25 -17.33
C THR A 283 5.09 -10.99 -16.69
N ASP A 284 5.31 -10.80 -15.39
CA ASP A 284 4.85 -9.61 -14.68
C ASP A 284 5.60 -8.37 -15.16
N ASP A 285 6.91 -8.47 -15.41
CA ASP A 285 7.72 -7.35 -15.89
C ASP A 285 7.25 -6.86 -17.27
N VAL A 286 6.99 -7.78 -18.23
CA VAL A 286 6.52 -7.39 -19.56
C VAL A 286 5.09 -6.82 -19.52
N ASN A 287 4.20 -7.33 -18.66
CA ASN A 287 2.88 -6.72 -18.50
C ASN A 287 2.92 -5.37 -17.77
N HIS A 288 3.84 -5.19 -16.83
CA HIS A 288 4.01 -3.92 -16.14
C HIS A 288 4.57 -2.87 -17.08
N ALA A 289 5.58 -3.21 -17.89
CA ALA A 289 6.08 -2.32 -18.94
C ALA A 289 4.99 -1.93 -19.95
N ALA A 290 4.11 -2.86 -20.34
CA ALA A 290 2.97 -2.56 -21.21
C ALA A 290 1.99 -1.57 -20.55
N LYS A 291 1.75 -1.70 -19.24
CA LYS A 291 0.91 -0.76 -18.48
C LYS A 291 1.54 0.63 -18.36
N GLU A 292 2.81 0.72 -17.99
CA GLU A 292 3.49 2.02 -17.87
C GLU A 292 3.55 2.73 -19.22
N ALA A 293 3.85 2.01 -20.32
CA ALA A 293 3.76 2.58 -21.65
C ALA A 293 2.34 2.98 -22.06
N TYR A 294 1.31 2.22 -21.66
CA TYR A 294 -0.08 2.61 -21.87
C TYR A 294 -0.41 3.92 -21.16
N ASN A 295 0.00 4.08 -19.90
CA ASN A 295 -0.20 5.32 -19.15
C ASN A 295 0.51 6.50 -19.82
N ALA A 296 1.75 6.30 -20.27
CA ALA A 296 2.52 7.32 -21.00
C ALA A 296 1.84 7.73 -22.32
N VAL A 297 1.25 6.77 -23.05
CA VAL A 297 0.43 7.05 -24.24
C VAL A 297 -0.81 7.84 -23.85
N ALA A 298 -1.54 7.43 -22.81
CA ALA A 298 -2.74 8.13 -22.35
C ALA A 298 -2.45 9.58 -21.93
N GLU A 299 -1.36 9.81 -21.20
CA GLU A 299 -0.91 11.14 -20.80
C GLU A 299 -0.60 12.02 -22.02
N TYR A 300 0.14 11.49 -22.99
CA TYR A 300 0.41 12.21 -24.23
C TYR A 300 -0.88 12.58 -25.00
N LEU A 301 -1.84 11.65 -25.08
CA LEU A 301 -3.12 11.92 -25.74
C LEU A 301 -3.93 13.00 -25.01
N CYS A 302 -3.93 12.97 -23.68
CA CYS A 302 -4.57 14.00 -22.84
C CYS A 302 -3.89 15.37 -23.01
N ASP A 303 -2.55 15.40 -23.09
CA ASP A 303 -1.78 16.61 -23.39
C ASP A 303 -2.16 17.20 -24.75
N LEU A 304 -2.36 16.35 -25.78
CA LEU A 304 -2.82 16.82 -27.09
C LEU A 304 -4.25 17.38 -27.02
N GLU A 305 -5.16 16.68 -26.35
CA GLU A 305 -6.55 17.11 -26.19
C GLU A 305 -6.65 18.47 -25.49
N THR A 306 -5.94 18.64 -24.37
CA THR A 306 -5.91 19.90 -23.62
C THR A 306 -5.28 21.06 -24.40
N GLN A 307 -4.39 20.76 -25.36
CA GLN A 307 -3.81 21.73 -26.28
C GLN A 307 -4.70 22.00 -27.51
N GLY A 308 -5.85 21.33 -27.64
CA GLY A 308 -6.72 21.42 -28.82
C GLY A 308 -6.10 20.85 -30.09
N LEU A 309 -5.13 19.94 -29.94
CA LEU A 309 -4.47 19.22 -31.03
C LEU A 309 -5.24 17.94 -31.36
N ASP A 310 -5.01 17.43 -32.57
CA ASP A 310 -5.66 16.21 -33.07
C ASP A 310 -5.09 14.95 -32.38
N TYR A 311 -5.65 14.63 -31.21
CA TYR A 311 -5.32 13.42 -30.47
C TYR A 311 -5.91 12.16 -31.13
N GLU A 312 -7.06 12.26 -31.80
CA GLU A 312 -7.72 11.16 -32.52
C GLU A 312 -6.86 10.66 -33.70
N GLY A 313 -6.29 11.60 -34.45
CA GLY A 313 -5.39 11.34 -35.55
C GLY A 313 -3.95 11.04 -35.13
N SER A 314 -3.59 11.10 -33.85
CA SER A 314 -2.20 10.86 -33.40
C SER A 314 -1.64 9.50 -33.80
N PHE A 315 -2.50 8.46 -33.84
CA PHE A 315 -2.15 7.12 -34.30
C PHE A 315 -1.94 7.06 -35.83
N GLU A 316 -2.56 7.96 -36.58
CA GLU A 316 -2.53 8.01 -38.06
C GLU A 316 -1.52 9.04 -38.60
N ASN A 317 -1.25 10.10 -37.83
CA ASN A 317 -0.46 11.27 -38.19
C ASN A 317 0.99 11.20 -37.69
N GLY A 318 1.42 10.05 -37.18
CA GLY A 318 2.83 9.81 -36.83
C GLY A 318 3.22 10.18 -35.40
N GLY A 319 2.27 10.28 -34.45
CA GLY A 319 2.57 10.49 -33.03
C GLY A 319 3.38 9.34 -32.37
N PHE A 320 3.39 8.18 -33.03
CA PHE A 320 4.07 6.95 -32.61
C PHE A 320 4.81 6.28 -33.79
N PRO A 321 5.81 6.91 -34.40
CA PRO A 321 6.33 6.54 -35.72
C PRO A 321 6.98 5.15 -35.79
N ASN A 322 7.52 4.63 -34.68
CA ASN A 322 8.08 3.29 -34.53
C ASN A 322 7.17 2.39 -33.69
N ALA A 323 6.60 2.88 -32.59
CA ALA A 323 5.75 2.11 -31.68
C ALA A 323 4.46 1.60 -32.36
N HIS A 324 3.96 2.27 -33.40
CA HIS A 324 2.81 1.80 -34.17
C HIS A 324 3.15 0.81 -35.30
N THR A 325 4.44 0.51 -35.51
CA THR A 325 4.90 -0.42 -36.55
C THR A 325 5.03 -1.84 -36.01
N GLN A 326 5.05 -2.84 -36.89
CA GLN A 326 5.30 -4.23 -36.50
C GLN A 326 6.66 -4.46 -35.84
N ASP A 327 7.64 -3.60 -36.12
CA ASP A 327 8.95 -3.66 -35.50
C ASP A 327 8.94 -3.09 -34.07
N GLY A 328 7.98 -2.21 -33.76
CA GLY A 328 7.81 -1.54 -32.48
C GLY A 328 8.90 -0.51 -32.17
N LEU A 329 8.72 0.20 -31.06
CA LEU A 329 9.70 1.11 -30.50
C LEU A 329 10.66 0.31 -29.61
N LYS A 330 11.95 0.31 -29.95
CA LYS A 330 12.97 -0.23 -29.06
C LYS A 330 13.34 0.83 -28.02
N ILE A 331 13.05 0.53 -26.76
CA ILE A 331 13.44 1.35 -25.62
C ILE A 331 14.96 1.43 -25.55
N ASP A 332 15.49 2.64 -25.41
CA ASP A 332 16.92 2.90 -25.38
C ASP A 332 17.24 4.06 -24.44
N TYR A 333 18.07 3.76 -23.45
CA TYR A 333 18.58 4.72 -22.47
C TYR A 333 19.27 5.94 -23.09
N ASN A 334 19.98 5.75 -24.21
CA ASN A 334 20.77 6.80 -24.84
C ASN A 334 20.04 7.51 -26.00
N SER A 335 18.84 7.03 -26.36
CA SER A 335 18.07 7.64 -27.44
C SER A 335 17.20 8.78 -26.92
N SER A 336 17.08 9.83 -27.74
CA SER A 336 16.12 10.91 -27.54
C SER A 336 15.08 10.83 -28.65
N PHE A 337 13.88 10.37 -28.30
CA PHE A 337 12.74 10.31 -29.22
C PHE A 337 11.94 11.63 -29.19
N THR A 338 10.98 11.76 -30.10
CA THR A 338 10.08 12.92 -30.21
C THR A 338 8.62 12.49 -29.98
N GLU A 339 7.74 13.46 -29.71
CA GLU A 339 6.29 13.25 -29.61
C GLU A 339 5.91 12.15 -28.59
N GLY A 340 4.93 11.30 -28.89
CA GLY A 340 4.43 10.27 -27.98
C GLY A 340 5.47 9.19 -27.64
N GLU A 341 6.44 8.93 -28.52
CA GLU A 341 7.52 7.97 -28.24
C GLU A 341 8.51 8.46 -27.19
N ARG A 342 8.66 9.78 -27.05
CA ARG A 342 9.44 10.35 -25.97
C ARG A 342 8.83 9.97 -24.62
N TYR A 343 7.51 10.10 -24.47
CA TYR A 343 6.80 9.73 -23.24
C TYR A 343 7.01 8.24 -22.93
N ILE A 344 6.82 7.37 -23.91
CA ILE A 344 7.05 5.93 -23.74
C ILE A 344 8.50 5.61 -23.34
N ASN A 345 9.49 6.18 -24.04
CA ASN A 345 10.89 5.89 -23.75
C ASN A 345 11.34 6.47 -22.41
N ASP A 346 10.96 7.70 -22.09
CA ASP A 346 11.37 8.34 -20.83
C ASP A 346 10.81 7.60 -19.62
N GLU A 347 9.60 7.07 -19.73
CA GLU A 347 8.98 6.23 -18.70
C GLU A 347 9.72 4.89 -18.52
N LEU A 348 10.09 4.23 -19.64
CA LEU A 348 10.58 2.86 -19.59
C LEU A 348 12.10 2.70 -19.54
N LYS A 349 12.89 3.67 -20.03
CA LYS A 349 14.33 3.49 -20.33
C LYS A 349 15.23 3.09 -19.17
N PHE A 350 14.82 3.36 -17.94
CA PHE A 350 15.58 2.99 -16.75
C PHE A 350 15.38 1.53 -16.32
N MET A 351 14.16 1.01 -16.49
CA MET A 351 13.78 -0.34 -16.05
C MET A 351 13.88 -1.37 -17.18
N TYR A 352 13.67 -0.92 -18.42
CA TYR A 352 13.30 -1.78 -19.54
C TYR A 352 14.14 -1.49 -20.79
N ASP A 353 15.37 -1.00 -20.62
CA ASP A 353 16.31 -0.75 -21.71
C ASP A 353 16.43 -1.99 -22.64
N GLY A 354 16.25 -1.77 -23.93
CA GLY A 354 16.21 -2.79 -24.98
C GLY A 354 14.86 -3.52 -25.17
N MET A 355 13.85 -3.31 -24.32
CA MET A 355 12.49 -3.83 -24.55
C MET A 355 11.91 -3.23 -25.84
N ILE A 356 11.01 -3.97 -26.50
CA ILE A 356 10.27 -3.47 -27.67
C ILE A 356 8.83 -3.19 -27.24
N VAL A 357 8.31 -2.01 -27.56
CA VAL A 357 6.94 -1.59 -27.26
C VAL A 357 6.13 -1.41 -28.54
N TYR A 358 4.89 -1.88 -28.52
CA TYR A 358 3.92 -1.71 -29.60
C TYR A 358 2.67 -1.04 -29.08
N VAL A 359 2.15 -0.08 -29.84
CA VAL A 359 0.92 0.67 -29.55
C VAL A 359 -0.06 0.41 -30.69
N GLY A 360 -1.21 -0.19 -30.38
CA GLY A 360 -2.24 -0.54 -31.37
C GLY A 360 -3.63 -0.01 -31.00
N LYS A 361 -4.53 0.06 -31.98
CA LYS A 361 -5.92 0.50 -31.81
C LYS A 361 -6.86 -0.72 -31.75
N THR A 362 -7.77 -0.75 -30.78
CA THR A 362 -8.82 -1.78 -30.69
C THR A 362 -10.15 -1.30 -31.27
N GLY A 363 -10.40 0.02 -31.25
CA GLY A 363 -11.67 0.57 -31.69
C GLY A 363 -11.82 2.06 -31.40
N ILE A 364 -13.07 2.47 -31.25
CA ILE A 364 -13.49 3.79 -30.79
C ILE A 364 -14.56 3.52 -29.72
N ASP A 365 -14.48 4.19 -28.59
CA ASP A 365 -15.42 4.01 -27.50
C ASP A 365 -16.78 4.68 -27.79
N ALA A 366 -17.71 4.58 -26.85
CA ALA A 366 -19.05 5.15 -26.97
C ALA A 366 -19.07 6.69 -27.07
N TYR A 367 -17.97 7.35 -26.69
CA TYR A 367 -17.81 8.80 -26.66
C TYR A 367 -17.03 9.34 -27.87
N GLY A 368 -16.53 8.47 -28.74
CA GLY A 368 -15.76 8.85 -29.93
C GLY A 368 -14.24 8.85 -29.70
N HIS A 369 -13.76 8.46 -28.51
CA HIS A 369 -12.33 8.41 -28.22
C HIS A 369 -11.70 7.10 -28.73
N PRO A 370 -10.44 7.13 -29.22
CA PRO A 370 -9.77 5.93 -29.69
C PRO A 370 -9.51 4.96 -28.52
N GLU A 371 -10.06 3.75 -28.62
CA GLU A 371 -9.65 2.66 -27.73
C GLU A 371 -8.34 2.06 -28.26
N PHE A 372 -7.35 1.94 -27.38
CA PHE A 372 -6.02 1.45 -27.73
C PHE A 372 -5.53 0.40 -26.75
N PHE A 373 -4.48 -0.30 -27.16
CA PHE A 373 -3.76 -1.26 -26.33
C PHE A 373 -2.26 -1.08 -26.52
N VAL A 374 -1.50 -1.51 -25.52
CA VAL A 374 -0.05 -1.51 -25.57
C VAL A 374 0.46 -2.91 -25.28
N GLN A 375 1.49 -3.32 -26.03
CA GLN A 375 2.24 -4.54 -25.79
C GLN A 375 3.71 -4.22 -25.52
N ALA A 376 4.34 -5.00 -24.66
CA ALA A 376 5.77 -4.95 -24.44
C ALA A 376 6.38 -6.34 -24.60
N LYS A 377 7.52 -6.41 -25.29
CA LYS A 377 8.18 -7.65 -25.68
C LYS A 377 9.62 -7.67 -25.19
N ASP A 378 9.96 -8.74 -24.49
CA ASP A 378 11.35 -9.08 -24.19
C ASP A 378 12.00 -9.64 -25.46
N PRO A 379 12.95 -8.93 -26.09
CA PRO A 379 13.56 -9.38 -27.35
C PRO A 379 14.38 -10.67 -27.21
N LYS A 380 14.78 -11.04 -25.99
CA LYS A 380 15.62 -12.22 -25.73
C LYS A 380 14.81 -13.47 -25.48
N THR A 381 13.74 -13.36 -24.68
CA THR A 381 12.89 -14.52 -24.36
C THR A 381 11.69 -14.64 -25.30
N GLY A 382 11.32 -13.56 -25.99
CA GLY A 382 10.14 -13.50 -26.86
C GLY A 382 8.82 -13.37 -26.09
N LYS A 383 8.84 -13.26 -24.76
CA LYS A 383 7.63 -13.06 -23.94
C LYS A 383 6.99 -11.73 -24.27
N ILE A 384 5.66 -11.72 -24.36
CA ILE A 384 4.88 -10.54 -24.70
C ILE A 384 3.83 -10.30 -23.62
N GLY A 385 3.94 -9.14 -22.96
CA GLY A 385 2.91 -8.59 -22.08
C GLY A 385 2.00 -7.64 -22.83
N GLN A 386 0.81 -7.38 -22.28
CA GLN A 386 -0.20 -6.50 -22.87
C GLN A 386 -0.95 -5.72 -21.78
N TYR A 387 -1.51 -4.58 -22.14
CA TYR A 387 -2.45 -3.79 -21.34
C TYR A 387 -3.51 -3.16 -22.26
N PRO A 388 -4.79 -3.04 -21.86
CA PRO A 388 -5.37 -3.28 -20.51
C PRO A 388 -5.56 -4.75 -20.11
N HIS A 389 -5.44 -5.71 -21.03
CA HIS A 389 -5.60 -7.13 -20.72
C HIS A 389 -4.24 -7.83 -20.55
N PRO A 390 -3.74 -8.01 -19.31
CA PRO A 390 -2.45 -8.66 -19.06
C PRO A 390 -2.47 -10.16 -19.39
N THR A 391 -1.31 -10.67 -19.78
CA THR A 391 -1.16 -12.01 -20.38
C THR A 391 -0.31 -12.94 -19.51
N GLN A 392 -0.23 -14.24 -19.83
CA GLN A 392 0.80 -15.13 -19.30
C GLN A 392 2.19 -14.95 -19.95
N GLY A 393 2.37 -13.92 -20.79
CA GLY A 393 3.56 -13.76 -21.62
C GLY A 393 3.42 -14.38 -23.02
N GLU A 394 2.20 -14.78 -23.39
CA GLU A 394 1.86 -15.54 -24.61
C GLU A 394 1.03 -14.73 -25.62
N ALA A 395 0.96 -13.40 -25.47
CA ALA A 395 0.23 -12.59 -26.44
C ALA A 395 0.85 -12.63 -27.83
N THR A 396 0.00 -12.48 -28.84
CA THR A 396 0.36 -12.36 -30.25
C THR A 396 0.80 -10.93 -30.51
N TRP A 397 2.06 -10.76 -30.89
CA TRP A 397 2.64 -9.44 -31.17
C TRP A 397 1.85 -8.69 -32.25
N GLY A 398 1.52 -7.43 -31.99
CA GLY A 398 0.79 -6.56 -32.90
C GLY A 398 -0.72 -6.80 -32.97
N THR A 399 -1.26 -7.75 -32.20
CA THR A 399 -2.70 -8.05 -32.15
C THR A 399 -3.18 -8.04 -30.71
N PHE A 400 -4.32 -7.39 -30.46
CA PHE A 400 -4.90 -7.36 -29.13
C PHE A 400 -5.52 -8.72 -28.78
N ASP A 401 -4.91 -9.40 -27.80
CA ASP A 401 -5.43 -10.68 -27.31
C ASP A 401 -6.36 -10.45 -26.10
N GLU A 402 -7.66 -10.49 -26.36
CA GLU A 402 -8.73 -10.28 -25.37
C GLU A 402 -9.05 -11.51 -24.49
N ASN A 403 -8.36 -12.64 -24.69
CA ASN A 403 -8.68 -13.94 -24.05
C ASN A 403 -7.50 -14.57 -23.28
N THR A 404 -6.42 -13.83 -23.00
CA THR A 404 -5.26 -14.45 -22.37
C THR A 404 -5.53 -14.75 -20.89
N PRO A 405 -5.19 -15.96 -20.39
CA PRO A 405 -5.39 -16.30 -18.98
C PRO A 405 -4.65 -15.32 -18.06
N ILE A 406 -5.34 -14.72 -17.10
CA ILE A 406 -4.74 -13.84 -16.09
C ILE A 406 -4.01 -14.70 -15.06
N GLY A 407 -2.82 -14.29 -14.64
CA GLY A 407 -2.01 -15.03 -13.67
C GLY A 407 -2.64 -14.88 -12.30
N THR A 408 -3.13 -15.97 -11.71
CA THR A 408 -3.83 -15.92 -10.44
C THR A 408 -2.83 -15.89 -9.28
N LYS A 409 -2.53 -14.68 -8.79
CA LYS A 409 -1.98 -14.52 -7.44
C LYS A 409 -3.15 -14.42 -6.45
N PRO A 410 -3.13 -15.18 -5.33
CA PRO A 410 -4.05 -14.97 -4.22
C PRO A 410 -4.09 -13.50 -3.77
N LEU A 411 -5.27 -13.00 -3.43
CA LEU A 411 -5.43 -11.66 -2.89
C LEU A 411 -5.44 -11.66 -1.37
N THR A 412 -4.87 -10.60 -0.78
CA THR A 412 -5.02 -10.34 0.65
C THR A 412 -6.41 -9.81 0.96
N SER A 413 -6.86 -9.97 2.21
CA SER A 413 -8.15 -9.47 2.68
C SER A 413 -8.36 -7.97 2.40
N ARG A 414 -7.31 -7.15 2.59
CA ARG A 414 -7.32 -5.72 2.27
C ARG A 414 -7.45 -5.41 0.77
N GLN A 415 -6.82 -6.23 -0.09
CA GLN A 415 -6.97 -6.05 -1.55
C GLN A 415 -8.42 -6.35 -1.97
N LEU A 416 -9.06 -7.34 -1.35
CA LEU A 416 -10.46 -7.64 -1.56
C LEU A 416 -11.36 -6.50 -1.08
N ASP A 417 -11.10 -5.91 0.08
CA ASP A 417 -11.83 -4.71 0.55
C ASP A 417 -11.66 -3.51 -0.39
N ASN A 418 -10.45 -3.28 -0.89
CA ASN A 418 -10.22 -2.21 -1.87
C ASN A 418 -10.98 -2.47 -3.16
N ASN A 419 -10.99 -3.72 -3.66
CA ASN A 419 -11.79 -4.09 -4.82
C ASN A 419 -13.29 -3.93 -4.53
N ALA A 420 -13.76 -4.29 -3.34
CA ALA A 420 -15.15 -4.12 -2.91
C ALA A 420 -15.54 -2.64 -2.84
N LYS A 421 -14.63 -1.78 -2.36
CA LYS A 421 -14.81 -0.32 -2.34
C LYS A 421 -14.85 0.26 -3.75
N THR A 422 -13.94 -0.14 -4.64
CA THR A 422 -13.96 0.29 -6.04
C THR A 422 -15.28 -0.08 -6.70
N ALA A 423 -15.72 -1.34 -6.55
CA ALA A 423 -17.01 -1.79 -7.08
C ALA A 423 -18.19 -1.07 -6.39
N TYR A 424 -18.14 -0.82 -5.08
CA TYR A 424 -19.16 -0.06 -4.37
C TYR A 424 -19.32 1.36 -4.93
N ASN A 425 -18.22 2.07 -5.18
CA ASN A 425 -18.28 3.42 -5.73
C ASN A 425 -18.95 3.45 -7.10
N VAL A 426 -18.64 2.48 -7.97
CA VAL A 426 -19.28 2.34 -9.27
C VAL A 426 -20.76 2.01 -9.14
N VAL A 427 -21.13 1.11 -8.23
CA VAL A 427 -22.52 0.80 -7.95
C VAL A 427 -23.26 2.05 -7.44
N ALA A 428 -22.64 2.84 -6.57
CA ALA A 428 -23.20 4.08 -6.05
C ALA A 428 -23.45 5.11 -7.16
N GLU A 429 -22.47 5.31 -8.03
CA GLU A 429 -22.56 6.23 -9.18
C GLU A 429 -23.64 5.77 -10.16
N TYR A 430 -23.64 4.48 -10.52
CA TYR A 430 -24.67 3.91 -11.39
C TYR A 430 -26.08 4.06 -10.80
N ILE A 431 -26.24 3.82 -9.49
CA ILE A 431 -27.51 4.02 -8.79
C ILE A 431 -27.94 5.48 -8.85
N ALA A 432 -27.03 6.43 -8.58
CA ALA A 432 -27.35 7.86 -8.60
C ALA A 432 -27.78 8.36 -9.99
N ASP A 433 -27.09 7.90 -11.04
CA ASP A 433 -27.47 8.20 -12.43
C ASP A 433 -28.84 7.59 -12.76
N TYR A 434 -29.05 6.33 -12.40
CA TYR A 434 -30.29 5.62 -12.67
C TYR A 434 -31.49 6.24 -11.93
N GLU A 435 -31.33 6.64 -10.66
CA GLU A 435 -32.33 7.38 -9.88
C GLU A 435 -32.66 8.73 -10.55
N THR A 436 -31.65 9.43 -11.04
CA THR A 436 -31.81 10.73 -11.73
C THR A 436 -32.59 10.57 -13.03
N GLU A 437 -32.32 9.51 -13.80
CA GLU A 437 -32.97 9.24 -15.08
C GLU A 437 -34.41 8.71 -14.93
N HIS A 438 -34.69 7.91 -13.91
CA HIS A 438 -35.94 7.15 -13.79
C HIS A 438 -36.88 7.65 -12.67
N GLY A 439 -36.40 8.52 -11.78
CA GLY A 439 -37.21 9.13 -10.71
C GLY A 439 -37.69 8.15 -9.64
N LEU A 440 -36.82 7.23 -9.24
CA LEU A 440 -37.15 6.13 -8.31
C LEU A 440 -37.09 6.59 -6.85
N ASN A 441 -37.81 5.87 -5.97
CA ASN A 441 -37.97 6.25 -4.56
C ASN A 441 -37.29 5.30 -3.56
N SER A 442 -36.65 4.21 -4.02
CA SER A 442 -35.97 3.25 -3.15
C SER A 442 -34.89 2.44 -3.87
N LEU A 443 -33.88 2.00 -3.11
CA LEU A 443 -32.83 1.12 -3.63
C LEU A 443 -33.40 -0.22 -4.07
N GLN A 444 -34.35 -0.79 -3.32
CA GLN A 444 -34.97 -2.07 -3.64
C GLN A 444 -35.56 -2.11 -5.07
N GLU A 445 -36.14 -0.99 -5.53
CA GLU A 445 -36.73 -0.87 -6.87
C GLU A 445 -35.70 -1.04 -8.00
N ILE A 446 -34.47 -0.55 -7.79
CA ILE A 446 -33.36 -0.68 -8.76
C ILE A 446 -32.93 -2.15 -8.89
N PHE A 447 -32.85 -2.86 -7.76
CA PHE A 447 -32.51 -4.28 -7.77
C PHE A 447 -33.65 -5.14 -8.35
N ASP A 448 -34.91 -4.80 -8.05
CA ASP A 448 -36.08 -5.48 -8.61
C ASP A 448 -36.21 -5.30 -10.13
N ASN A 449 -35.75 -4.15 -10.65
CA ASN A 449 -35.63 -3.89 -12.09
C ASN A 449 -34.48 -4.68 -12.76
N GLY A 450 -33.70 -5.43 -11.98
CA GLY A 450 -32.64 -6.30 -12.45
C GLY A 450 -31.48 -5.51 -13.06
N GLU A 451 -31.07 -4.41 -12.42
CA GLU A 451 -29.89 -3.64 -12.86
C GLU A 451 -28.56 -4.34 -12.56
N PHE A 452 -28.56 -5.29 -11.61
CA PHE A 452 -27.41 -6.10 -11.23
C PHE A 452 -27.71 -7.61 -11.35
N PRO A 453 -28.05 -8.12 -12.56
CA PRO A 453 -28.62 -9.46 -12.73
C PRO A 453 -27.68 -10.61 -12.35
N GLN A 454 -26.36 -10.42 -12.38
CA GLN A 454 -25.37 -11.39 -11.94
C GLN A 454 -24.80 -11.03 -10.57
N ALA A 455 -24.47 -9.75 -10.35
CA ALA A 455 -23.85 -9.36 -9.09
C ALA A 455 -24.79 -9.49 -7.88
N ASN A 456 -26.11 -9.43 -8.05
CA ASN A 456 -27.08 -9.69 -6.96
C ASN A 456 -27.48 -11.19 -6.84
N THR A 457 -26.61 -12.11 -7.25
CA THR A 457 -26.83 -13.56 -7.08
C THR A 457 -25.77 -14.16 -6.17
N LYS A 458 -26.06 -15.29 -5.50
CA LYS A 458 -25.07 -15.95 -4.63
C LYS A 458 -23.87 -16.50 -5.42
N GLU A 459 -24.03 -16.72 -6.71
CA GLU A 459 -22.96 -17.04 -7.64
C GLU A 459 -22.00 -15.86 -7.79
N GLY A 460 -22.54 -14.63 -7.81
CA GLY A 460 -21.82 -13.38 -8.01
C GLY A 460 -21.43 -13.14 -9.47
N LEU A 461 -21.11 -11.89 -9.79
CA LEU A 461 -20.55 -11.49 -11.08
C LEU A 461 -19.08 -11.91 -11.14
N LYS A 462 -18.71 -12.78 -12.07
CA LYS A 462 -17.31 -13.11 -12.32
C LYS A 462 -16.65 -12.03 -13.18
N ILE A 463 -15.57 -11.44 -12.71
CA ILE A 463 -14.86 -10.38 -13.45
C ILE A 463 -14.16 -10.98 -14.68
N GLY A 464 -14.26 -10.30 -15.81
CA GLY A 464 -13.87 -10.78 -17.14
C GLY A 464 -14.99 -11.46 -17.94
N THR A 465 -16.24 -11.42 -17.48
CA THR A 465 -17.39 -11.98 -18.21
C THR A 465 -17.70 -11.11 -19.44
N LYS A 466 -17.78 -11.75 -20.61
CA LYS A 466 -18.14 -11.12 -21.89
C LYS A 466 -19.65 -11.23 -22.06
N GLU A 467 -20.33 -10.16 -22.45
CA GLU A 467 -21.81 -10.03 -22.47
C GLU A 467 -22.44 -9.63 -21.13
N LEU A 468 -22.10 -8.42 -20.68
CA LEU A 468 -22.75 -7.77 -19.55
C LEU A 468 -23.59 -6.58 -20.03
N THR A 469 -24.63 -6.27 -19.29
CA THR A 469 -25.49 -5.09 -19.51
C THR A 469 -25.71 -4.41 -18.17
N LYS A 470 -26.12 -3.13 -18.19
CA LYS A 470 -26.55 -2.38 -16.99
C LYS A 470 -25.41 -2.22 -15.96
N GLY A 471 -25.73 -2.24 -14.66
CA GLY A 471 -24.78 -2.04 -13.57
C GLY A 471 -23.68 -3.10 -13.50
N ASP A 472 -23.93 -4.35 -13.90
CA ASP A 472 -22.89 -5.39 -13.96
C ASP A 472 -21.74 -5.02 -14.92
N ALA A 473 -22.06 -4.37 -16.05
CA ALA A 473 -21.05 -3.97 -17.04
C ALA A 473 -20.12 -2.89 -16.48
N ALA A 474 -20.66 -1.95 -15.71
CA ALA A 474 -19.90 -0.90 -15.05
C ALA A 474 -18.92 -1.49 -14.01
N ILE A 475 -19.40 -2.40 -13.15
CA ILE A 475 -18.55 -3.10 -12.16
C ILE A 475 -17.40 -3.84 -12.85
N ASN A 476 -17.72 -4.59 -13.92
CA ASN A 476 -16.75 -5.40 -14.64
C ASN A 476 -15.67 -4.55 -15.33
N TYR A 477 -16.07 -3.45 -15.98
CA TYR A 477 -15.14 -2.52 -16.60
C TYR A 477 -14.19 -1.91 -15.56
N GLU A 478 -14.75 -1.36 -14.48
CA GLU A 478 -13.93 -0.68 -13.48
C GLU A 478 -12.93 -1.61 -12.82
N LEU A 479 -13.34 -2.83 -12.45
CA LEU A 479 -12.41 -3.77 -11.83
C LEU A 479 -11.38 -4.33 -12.82
N LEU A 480 -11.69 -4.43 -14.12
CA LEU A 480 -10.66 -4.79 -15.13
C LEU A 480 -9.61 -3.68 -15.29
N THR A 481 -10.03 -2.42 -15.19
CA THR A 481 -9.15 -1.24 -15.37
C THR A 481 -8.35 -0.92 -14.10
N ASN A 482 -9.01 -0.94 -12.95
CA ASN A 482 -8.48 -0.38 -11.70
C ASN A 482 -8.20 -1.41 -10.60
N ALA A 483 -8.71 -2.64 -10.70
CA ALA A 483 -8.40 -3.66 -9.69
C ALA A 483 -7.04 -4.32 -9.94
N TYR A 484 -6.48 -4.89 -8.87
CA TYR A 484 -5.36 -5.80 -8.99
C TYR A 484 -5.76 -6.99 -9.87
N LYS A 485 -4.92 -7.40 -10.82
CA LYS A 485 -5.16 -8.50 -11.78
C LYS A 485 -5.60 -9.79 -11.05
N CYS A 486 -6.88 -10.20 -11.08
CA CYS A 486 -7.28 -11.43 -10.37
C CYS A 486 -8.62 -12.04 -10.80
N ASP A 487 -8.70 -13.36 -10.58
CA ASP A 487 -9.91 -14.19 -10.70
C ASP A 487 -10.80 -13.93 -9.48
N VAL A 488 -11.63 -12.90 -9.54
CA VAL A 488 -12.55 -12.51 -8.47
C VAL A 488 -14.01 -12.57 -8.92
N SER A 489 -14.88 -12.78 -7.94
CA SER A 489 -16.32 -12.62 -8.09
C SER A 489 -16.82 -11.46 -7.22
N VAL A 490 -17.83 -10.72 -7.69
CA VAL A 490 -18.45 -9.59 -6.99
C VAL A 490 -19.88 -9.92 -6.61
N TYR A 491 -20.27 -9.56 -5.40
CA TYR A 491 -21.65 -9.63 -4.95
C TYR A 491 -22.12 -8.25 -4.49
N VAL A 492 -23.29 -7.82 -4.97
CA VAL A 492 -23.95 -6.59 -4.53
C VAL A 492 -25.23 -7.01 -3.81
N GLY A 493 -25.32 -6.71 -2.52
CA GLY A 493 -26.45 -7.09 -1.67
C GLY A 493 -27.10 -5.88 -1.03
N LEU A 494 -28.34 -6.08 -0.56
CA LEU A 494 -29.08 -5.12 0.24
C LEU A 494 -29.06 -5.50 1.72
N THR A 495 -29.06 -4.50 2.58
CA THR A 495 -29.17 -4.65 4.03
C THR A 495 -30.00 -3.50 4.60
N THR A 496 -30.49 -3.67 5.83
CA THR A 496 -31.24 -2.62 6.54
C THR A 496 -30.51 -2.29 7.83
N ILE A 497 -30.10 -1.04 7.98
CA ILE A 497 -29.40 -0.55 9.18
C ILE A 497 -30.27 0.54 9.77
N ASN A 498 -30.67 0.39 11.05
CA ASN A 498 -31.53 1.35 11.75
C ASN A 498 -32.86 1.71 11.03
N GLY A 499 -33.38 0.80 10.19
CA GLY A 499 -34.62 1.01 9.44
C GLY A 499 -34.45 1.70 8.09
N GLU A 500 -33.23 2.05 7.69
CA GLU A 500 -32.90 2.59 6.38
C GLU A 500 -32.27 1.50 5.49
N GLU A 501 -32.57 1.54 4.19
CA GLU A 501 -32.00 0.61 3.20
C GLU A 501 -30.59 1.06 2.82
N TYR A 502 -29.67 0.11 2.84
CA TYR A 502 -28.30 0.28 2.37
C TYR A 502 -27.96 -0.86 1.42
N PHE A 503 -27.04 -0.61 0.49
CA PHE A 503 -26.40 -1.69 -0.24
C PHE A 503 -24.98 -1.91 0.29
N PHE A 504 -24.45 -3.11 0.04
CA PHE A 504 -23.07 -3.45 0.31
C PHE A 504 -22.51 -4.24 -0.87
N VAL A 505 -21.20 -4.21 -1.00
CA VAL A 505 -20.47 -4.97 -2.01
C VAL A 505 -19.49 -5.90 -1.33
N GLN A 506 -19.43 -7.14 -1.79
CA GLN A 506 -18.39 -8.08 -1.44
C GLN A 506 -17.59 -8.47 -2.67
N THR A 507 -16.31 -8.76 -2.46
CA THR A 507 -15.47 -9.43 -3.47
C THR A 507 -14.91 -10.72 -2.91
N LYS A 508 -14.79 -11.73 -3.76
CA LYS A 508 -14.29 -13.05 -3.40
C LYS A 508 -13.16 -13.45 -4.32
N ASP A 509 -12.02 -13.79 -3.75
CA ASP A 509 -10.93 -14.44 -4.48
C ASP A 509 -11.36 -15.87 -4.83
N ASN A 510 -11.52 -16.16 -6.13
CA ASN A 510 -11.98 -17.47 -6.59
C ASN A 510 -10.93 -18.57 -6.39
N THR A 511 -9.67 -18.23 -6.11
CA THR A 511 -8.58 -19.18 -5.83
C THR A 511 -8.56 -19.61 -4.37
N THR A 512 -8.70 -18.65 -3.44
CA THR A 512 -8.61 -18.92 -2.00
C THR A 512 -9.95 -19.07 -1.32
N GLY A 513 -11.01 -18.47 -1.88
CA GLY A 513 -12.32 -18.33 -1.25
C GLY A 513 -12.39 -17.18 -0.25
N ASN A 514 -11.31 -16.40 -0.06
CA ASN A 514 -11.31 -15.24 0.83
C ASN A 514 -12.28 -14.17 0.34
N VAL A 515 -12.91 -13.45 1.27
CA VAL A 515 -13.93 -12.44 1.01
C VAL A 515 -13.52 -11.11 1.63
N GLY A 516 -13.70 -10.02 0.89
CA GLY A 516 -13.68 -8.63 1.40
C GLY A 516 -15.06 -7.98 1.25
N GLN A 517 -15.33 -6.92 2.01
CA GLN A 517 -16.63 -6.24 2.05
C GLN A 517 -16.49 -4.71 2.17
N TYR A 518 -17.43 -3.98 1.56
CA TYR A 518 -17.62 -2.55 1.80
C TYR A 518 -19.12 -2.21 1.82
N PRO A 519 -19.62 -1.32 2.72
CA PRO A 519 -18.89 -0.55 3.74
C PRO A 519 -18.82 -1.30 5.09
N THR A 520 -17.79 -2.13 5.31
CA THR A 520 -17.48 -2.71 6.65
C THR A 520 -16.11 -3.39 6.65
N PRO A 521 -15.12 -2.91 7.43
CA PRO A 521 -13.75 -3.45 7.38
C PRO A 521 -13.41 -4.57 8.39
N ASP A 522 -14.33 -5.03 9.28
CA ASP A 522 -13.97 -6.13 10.21
C ASP A 522 -14.06 -7.48 9.49
N HIS A 523 -12.90 -8.02 9.12
CA HIS A 523 -12.76 -9.32 8.44
C HIS A 523 -13.05 -10.54 9.30
N ARG A 524 -13.27 -10.35 10.60
CA ARG A 524 -13.67 -11.44 11.50
C ARG A 524 -15.12 -11.79 11.18
N ASP A 525 -15.31 -12.91 10.50
CA ASP A 525 -16.62 -13.55 10.24
C ASP A 525 -17.38 -13.09 8.98
N LEU A 526 -16.68 -12.65 7.92
CA LEU A 526 -17.32 -12.41 6.62
C LEU A 526 -17.84 -13.73 5.99
N GLU A 527 -19.15 -13.80 5.74
CA GLU A 527 -19.78 -14.86 4.96
C GLU A 527 -20.22 -14.32 3.58
N TRP A 528 -19.91 -15.08 2.52
CA TRP A 528 -20.25 -14.70 1.16
C TRP A 528 -21.76 -14.52 0.94
N GLY A 529 -22.12 -13.35 0.43
CA GLY A 529 -23.46 -12.90 0.16
C GLY A 529 -24.29 -12.50 1.39
N THR A 530 -23.66 -12.32 2.56
CA THR A 530 -24.36 -11.90 3.79
C THR A 530 -23.65 -10.68 4.34
N TYR A 531 -24.39 -9.61 4.63
CA TYR A 531 -23.83 -8.42 5.26
C TYR A 531 -23.32 -8.75 6.67
N SER A 532 -22.03 -8.53 6.92
CA SER A 532 -21.51 -8.58 8.28
C SER A 532 -22.00 -7.38 9.10
N ASN A 533 -22.73 -7.68 10.17
CA ASN A 533 -23.14 -6.69 11.19
C ASN A 533 -22.01 -6.39 12.20
N ALA A 534 -20.79 -6.85 11.95
CA ALA A 534 -19.66 -6.49 12.80
C ALA A 534 -19.53 -4.97 12.76
N VAL A 535 -19.80 -4.33 13.91
CA VAL A 535 -19.64 -2.88 14.06
C VAL A 535 -18.24 -2.55 13.59
N PRO A 536 -18.05 -1.65 12.60
CA PRO A 536 -16.74 -1.19 12.22
C PRO A 536 -15.99 -0.82 13.49
N ARG A 537 -14.96 -1.59 13.85
CA ARG A 537 -13.98 -1.10 14.82
C ARG A 537 -13.18 -0.05 14.08
N LEU A 538 -13.78 1.12 13.90
CA LEU A 538 -13.10 2.32 13.46
C LEU A 538 -12.18 2.72 14.59
N VAL A 539 -11.05 2.04 14.65
CA VAL A 539 -9.93 2.47 15.44
C VAL A 539 -9.13 3.36 14.52
N HIS A 540 -9.11 4.63 14.85
CA HIS A 540 -8.42 5.61 14.06
C HIS A 540 -6.99 5.72 14.58
N ASP A 541 -6.02 5.81 13.67
CA ASP A 541 -4.69 6.25 14.08
C ASP A 541 -4.76 7.70 14.58
N GLN A 542 -3.74 8.13 15.33
CA GLN A 542 -3.73 9.45 15.95
C GLN A 542 -3.85 10.59 14.93
N LYS A 543 -3.32 10.41 13.71
CA LYS A 543 -3.38 11.43 12.65
C LYS A 543 -4.80 11.53 12.10
N SER A 544 -5.46 10.39 11.89
CA SER A 544 -6.85 10.30 11.47
C SER A 544 -7.75 10.97 12.52
N LEU A 545 -7.59 10.66 13.81
CA LEU A 545 -8.35 11.31 14.88
C LEU A 545 -8.13 12.82 14.96
N ASN A 546 -6.89 13.30 14.79
CA ASN A 546 -6.62 14.74 14.72
C ASN A 546 -7.25 15.37 13.46
N GLY A 547 -7.29 14.63 12.34
CA GLY A 547 -7.97 15.03 11.12
C GLY A 547 -9.48 15.13 11.32
N ASP A 548 -10.10 14.16 12.00
CA ASP A 548 -11.54 14.19 12.31
C ASP A 548 -11.86 15.31 13.29
N ALA A 549 -11.01 15.54 14.29
CA ALA A 549 -11.14 16.69 15.20
C ALA A 549 -11.06 18.01 14.46
N LYS A 550 -10.20 18.13 13.44
CA LYS A 550 -10.15 19.30 12.56
C LYS A 550 -11.42 19.45 11.71
N THR A 551 -11.94 18.37 11.16
CA THR A 551 -13.21 18.39 10.40
C THR A 551 -14.35 18.91 11.27
N VAL A 552 -14.48 18.38 12.48
CA VAL A 552 -15.48 18.85 13.44
C VAL A 552 -15.23 20.30 13.84
N TYR A 553 -13.98 20.68 14.09
CA TYR A 553 -13.62 22.06 14.39
C TYR A 553 -14.10 23.02 13.31
N ASN A 554 -13.90 22.68 12.03
CA ASN A 554 -14.38 23.49 10.92
C ASN A 554 -15.91 23.59 10.92
N ALA A 555 -16.63 22.49 11.15
CA ALA A 555 -18.09 22.50 11.23
C ALA A 555 -18.61 23.39 12.37
N VAL A 556 -17.94 23.35 13.53
CA VAL A 556 -18.24 24.23 14.67
C VAL A 556 -17.92 25.69 14.34
N SER A 557 -16.79 25.97 13.69
CA SER A 557 -16.43 27.32 13.22
C SER A 557 -17.45 27.90 12.25
N GLU A 558 -17.90 27.11 11.26
CA GLU A 558 -18.91 27.52 10.29
C GLU A 558 -20.25 27.82 10.98
N TYR A 559 -20.69 26.94 11.88
CA TYR A 559 -21.91 27.16 12.66
C TYR A 559 -21.83 28.43 13.53
N PHE A 560 -20.68 28.71 14.15
CA PHE A 560 -20.47 29.95 14.90
C PHE A 560 -20.47 31.19 14.01
N ALA A 561 -19.82 31.14 12.84
CA ALA A 561 -19.85 32.25 11.89
C ALA A 561 -21.28 32.54 11.40
N ASP A 562 -22.08 31.50 11.16
CA ASP A 562 -23.50 31.65 10.80
C ASP A 562 -24.32 32.28 11.92
N LEU A 563 -24.05 31.95 13.19
CA LEU A 563 -24.68 32.58 14.34
C LEU A 563 -24.29 34.06 14.48
N GLU A 564 -23.02 34.39 14.30
CA GLU A 564 -22.54 35.78 14.37
C GLU A 564 -23.11 36.66 13.26
N THR A 565 -23.20 36.13 12.03
CA THR A 565 -23.82 36.86 10.91
C THR A 565 -25.32 37.10 11.13
N GLN A 566 -25.98 36.24 11.92
CA GLN A 566 -27.35 36.42 12.39
C GLN A 566 -27.46 37.32 13.63
N GLY A 567 -26.34 37.80 14.17
CA GLY A 567 -26.28 38.72 15.31
C GLY A 567 -26.40 38.05 16.68
N TYR A 568 -26.19 36.74 16.78
CA TYR A 568 -26.14 36.03 18.05
C TYR A 568 -24.76 36.15 18.71
N ASP A 569 -24.74 36.21 20.04
CA ASP A 569 -23.51 36.14 20.84
C ASP A 569 -23.11 34.67 21.04
N ILE A 570 -21.90 34.30 20.60
CA ILE A 570 -21.41 32.91 20.64
C ILE A 570 -21.35 32.36 22.07
N GLU A 571 -20.92 33.17 23.05
CA GLU A 571 -20.82 32.72 24.45
C GLU A 571 -22.20 32.43 25.02
N GLU A 572 -23.17 33.29 24.75
CA GLU A 572 -24.56 33.07 25.17
C GLU A 572 -25.15 31.83 24.50
N CYS A 573 -24.91 31.62 23.20
CA CYS A 573 -25.32 30.42 22.48
C CYS A 573 -24.71 29.15 23.08
N TYR A 574 -23.40 29.15 23.33
CA TYR A 574 -22.69 28.01 23.93
C TYR A 574 -23.23 27.70 25.34
N LYS A 575 -23.40 28.73 26.19
CA LYS A 575 -23.98 28.60 27.54
C LYS A 575 -25.44 28.13 27.54
N ASN A 576 -26.21 28.52 26.54
CA ASN A 576 -27.60 28.11 26.36
C ASN A 576 -27.75 26.75 25.68
N GLY A 577 -26.64 26.05 25.41
CA GLY A 577 -26.65 24.68 24.94
C GLY A 577 -26.87 24.53 23.44
N CYS A 578 -26.32 25.42 22.61
CA CYS A 578 -26.30 25.22 21.15
C CYS A 578 -25.59 23.92 20.73
N PHE A 579 -24.77 23.34 21.63
CA PHE A 579 -24.24 21.98 21.58
C PHE A 579 -24.67 21.20 22.83
N ALA A 580 -25.93 20.78 22.91
CA ALA A 580 -26.45 20.12 24.12
C ALA A 580 -25.70 18.83 24.49
N LYS A 581 -25.11 18.14 23.52
CA LYS A 581 -24.32 16.93 23.75
C LYS A 581 -22.82 17.19 23.64
N ALA A 582 -22.39 17.85 22.57
CA ALA A 582 -20.95 17.99 22.31
C ALA A 582 -20.23 18.87 23.34
N SER A 583 -20.93 19.76 24.06
CA SER A 583 -20.32 20.55 25.15
C SER A 583 -20.21 19.82 26.50
N THR A 584 -20.68 18.57 26.59
CA THR A 584 -20.66 17.77 27.83
C THR A 584 -19.51 16.77 27.82
N ILE A 585 -19.03 16.36 29.01
CA ILE A 585 -17.93 15.39 29.11
C ILE A 585 -18.29 14.01 28.55
N GLU A 586 -19.59 13.67 28.54
CA GLU A 586 -20.13 12.49 27.88
C GLU A 586 -19.93 12.54 26.36
N GLY A 587 -19.94 13.76 25.78
CA GLY A 587 -19.77 14.06 24.37
C GLY A 587 -20.98 13.68 23.50
N LEU A 588 -20.96 14.15 22.26
CA LEU A 588 -21.92 13.80 21.22
C LEU A 588 -21.51 12.47 20.57
N LYS A 589 -22.41 11.48 20.54
CA LYS A 589 -22.17 10.22 19.83
C LYS A 589 -22.69 10.28 18.41
N ILE A 590 -21.76 10.26 17.45
CA ILE A 590 -22.08 10.41 16.04
C ILE A 590 -22.93 9.24 15.56
N GLY A 591 -24.04 9.56 14.89
CA GLY A 591 -25.00 8.59 14.35
C GLY A 591 -25.87 7.87 15.40
N GLN A 592 -25.74 8.18 16.69
CA GLN A 592 -26.42 7.44 17.77
C GLN A 592 -27.41 8.27 18.59
N GLU A 593 -27.44 9.59 18.42
CA GLU A 593 -28.41 10.43 19.14
C GLU A 593 -29.79 10.39 18.46
N ALA A 594 -30.83 10.37 19.30
CA ALA A 594 -32.22 10.41 18.85
C ALA A 594 -32.69 11.82 18.46
N GLU A 595 -32.07 12.85 19.04
CA GLU A 595 -32.39 14.26 18.82
C GLU A 595 -31.10 15.07 18.84
N TYR A 596 -30.99 16.05 17.95
CA TYR A 596 -29.85 16.95 17.83
C TYR A 596 -30.29 18.40 18.05
N THR A 597 -29.47 19.19 18.75
CA THR A 597 -29.50 20.65 18.61
C THR A 597 -28.91 21.06 17.26
N ASP A 598 -29.14 22.29 16.81
CA ASP A 598 -28.62 22.75 15.51
C ASP A 598 -27.08 22.65 15.44
N GLY A 599 -26.38 22.96 16.54
CA GLY A 599 -24.93 22.79 16.61
C GLY A 599 -24.50 21.31 16.66
N ASP A 600 -25.16 20.46 17.46
CA ASP A 600 -24.86 19.01 17.46
C ASP A 600 -25.14 18.39 16.07
N LYS A 601 -26.17 18.88 15.37
CA LYS A 601 -26.53 18.46 14.02
C LYS A 601 -25.45 18.88 13.01
N ALA A 602 -24.98 20.12 13.07
CA ALA A 602 -23.88 20.60 12.21
C ALA A 602 -22.62 19.73 12.36
N ILE A 603 -22.28 19.32 13.59
CA ILE A 603 -21.17 18.38 13.85
C ILE A 603 -21.44 17.01 13.21
N ASN A 604 -22.62 16.44 13.48
CA ASN A 604 -22.99 15.11 12.99
C ASN A 604 -23.01 15.08 11.45
N ASP A 605 -23.59 16.09 10.82
CA ASP A 605 -23.68 16.21 9.36
C ASP A 605 -22.29 16.47 8.76
N GLY A 606 -21.50 17.39 9.34
CA GLY A 606 -20.13 17.69 8.88
C GLY A 606 -19.20 16.48 8.88
N LEU A 607 -19.39 15.55 9.83
CA LEU A 607 -18.73 14.25 9.77
C LEU A 607 -19.36 13.37 8.68
N LYS A 608 -20.68 13.15 8.67
CA LYS A 608 -21.33 12.26 7.68
C LYS A 608 -21.05 12.62 6.21
N TYR A 609 -20.99 13.91 5.86
CA TYR A 609 -20.73 14.36 4.48
C TYR A 609 -19.33 14.00 3.95
N ASN A 610 -18.37 13.66 4.82
CA ASN A 610 -17.01 13.30 4.40
C ASN A 610 -16.86 11.82 3.96
N GLY A 611 -17.96 11.08 3.80
CA GLY A 611 -17.98 9.76 3.15
C GLY A 611 -17.21 8.65 3.88
N ARG A 612 -16.80 8.88 5.14
CA ARG A 612 -16.29 7.82 6.02
C ARG A 612 -17.42 7.40 6.97
N GLY A 613 -17.52 6.13 7.30
CA GLY A 613 -18.37 5.71 8.42
C GLY A 613 -17.79 6.33 9.69
N TYR A 614 -18.52 7.20 10.37
CA TYR A 614 -18.10 7.84 11.63
C TYR A 614 -18.90 7.33 12.85
N ASP A 615 -19.77 6.35 12.62
CA ASP A 615 -20.61 5.77 13.66
C ASP A 615 -19.72 5.14 14.76
N GLY A 616 -19.92 5.61 15.99
CA GLY A 616 -19.14 5.18 17.15
C GLY A 616 -18.06 6.17 17.61
N LEU A 617 -17.82 7.27 16.89
CA LEU A 617 -17.02 8.37 17.41
C LEU A 617 -17.81 9.18 18.47
N THR A 618 -17.08 9.65 19.48
CA THR A 618 -17.59 10.59 20.47
C THR A 618 -16.88 11.93 20.31
N VAL A 619 -17.65 13.01 20.18
CA VAL A 619 -17.14 14.37 19.97
C VAL A 619 -17.33 15.23 21.21
N TYR A 620 -16.32 16.02 21.54
CA TYR A 620 -16.37 17.03 22.59
C TYR A 620 -15.88 18.38 22.07
N VAL A 621 -16.62 19.44 22.38
CA VAL A 621 -16.32 20.83 22.05
C VAL A 621 -16.14 21.60 23.35
N GLY A 622 -14.89 21.95 23.67
CA GLY A 622 -14.56 22.78 24.82
C GLY A 622 -14.33 24.22 24.39
N MET A 623 -14.88 25.18 25.14
CA MET A 623 -14.67 26.61 24.90
C MET A 623 -14.03 27.25 26.12
N ASP A 624 -12.97 28.04 25.91
CA ASP A 624 -12.38 28.86 26.96
C ASP A 624 -13.12 30.20 27.03
N LEU A 625 -14.05 30.29 27.98
CA LEU A 625 -14.82 31.49 28.24
C LEU A 625 -14.04 32.56 29.04
N SER A 626 -12.82 32.26 29.47
CA SER A 626 -11.99 33.14 30.29
C SER A 626 -10.95 33.92 29.47
N SER A 627 -10.70 33.53 28.23
CA SER A 627 -9.80 34.22 27.31
C SER A 627 -10.50 34.60 26.00
N LYS A 628 -10.14 35.79 25.49
CA LYS A 628 -10.50 36.25 24.16
C LYS A 628 -9.22 36.48 23.38
N ASP A 629 -9.23 36.15 22.10
CA ASP A 629 -8.10 36.44 21.23
C ASP A 629 -7.99 37.96 20.95
N GLN A 630 -7.02 38.35 20.12
CA GLN A 630 -6.81 39.75 19.77
C GLN A 630 -7.95 40.39 18.95
N TYR A 631 -8.89 39.58 18.45
CA TYR A 631 -10.07 40.00 17.69
C TYR A 631 -11.33 40.04 18.57
N GLY A 632 -11.26 39.51 19.79
CA GLY A 632 -12.39 39.49 20.75
C GLY A 632 -13.16 38.18 20.75
N ASP A 633 -12.64 37.17 20.03
CA ASP A 633 -13.30 35.88 19.81
C ASP A 633 -12.88 34.87 20.88
N TYR A 634 -13.80 33.99 21.26
CA TYR A 634 -13.53 32.93 22.22
C TYR A 634 -12.75 31.80 21.56
N ALA A 635 -11.67 31.36 22.20
CA ALA A 635 -10.96 30.17 21.75
C ALA A 635 -11.77 28.91 22.12
N PHE A 636 -11.85 27.97 21.19
CA PHE A 636 -12.43 26.67 21.43
C PHE A 636 -11.52 25.57 20.87
N PHE A 637 -11.70 24.35 21.39
CA PHE A 637 -11.02 23.17 20.93
C PHE A 637 -12.01 22.04 20.74
N VAL A 638 -11.63 21.10 19.89
CA VAL A 638 -12.43 19.92 19.61
C VAL A 638 -11.60 18.69 19.89
N GLN A 639 -12.24 17.71 20.52
CA GLN A 639 -11.70 16.38 20.71
C GLN A 639 -12.62 15.33 20.09
N VAL A 640 -12.01 14.33 19.47
CA VAL A 640 -12.70 13.18 18.89
C VAL A 640 -12.12 11.92 19.51
N LYS A 641 -13.00 11.09 20.07
CA LYS A 641 -12.65 9.85 20.76
C LYS A 641 -13.22 8.65 20.03
N ASP A 642 -12.36 7.68 19.73
CA ASP A 642 -12.77 6.41 19.13
C ASP A 642 -13.26 5.39 20.16
N ALA A 643 -13.74 4.24 19.67
CA ALA A 643 -14.20 3.13 20.50
C ALA A 643 -13.10 2.50 21.38
N THR A 644 -11.82 2.75 21.10
CA THR A 644 -10.69 2.29 21.94
C THR A 644 -10.36 3.27 23.06
N GLY A 645 -10.95 4.46 23.04
CA GLY A 645 -10.69 5.53 23.98
C GLY A 645 -9.49 6.41 23.61
N ARG A 646 -8.93 6.25 22.41
CA ARG A 646 -7.93 7.20 21.87
C ARG A 646 -8.60 8.51 21.52
N VAL A 647 -7.89 9.61 21.74
CA VAL A 647 -8.41 10.96 21.58
C VAL A 647 -7.51 11.75 20.63
N GLY A 648 -8.08 12.22 19.53
CA GLY A 648 -7.50 13.28 18.70
C GLY A 648 -8.01 14.65 19.12
N GLN A 649 -7.24 15.69 18.76
CA GLN A 649 -7.51 17.07 19.17
C GLN A 649 -7.15 18.06 18.06
N TYR A 650 -7.87 19.18 18.02
CA TYR A 650 -7.57 20.35 17.19
C TYR A 650 -8.03 21.64 17.95
N PRO A 651 -7.36 22.80 17.83
CA PRO A 651 -6.27 23.19 16.89
C PRO A 651 -4.88 22.65 17.19
N ASP A 652 -4.63 22.12 18.39
CA ASP A 652 -3.32 21.59 18.79
C ASP A 652 -3.27 20.06 18.70
N PRO A 653 -2.91 19.49 17.52
CA PRO A 653 -2.87 18.06 17.33
C PRO A 653 -1.77 17.41 18.14
N THR A 654 -2.10 16.33 18.83
CA THR A 654 -1.16 15.59 19.67
C THR A 654 -0.51 14.46 18.88
N LYS A 655 0.77 14.16 19.18
CA LYS A 655 1.49 13.00 18.61
C LYS A 655 1.05 11.68 19.24
N ASP A 656 0.55 11.74 20.47
CA ASP A 656 -0.01 10.64 21.24
C ASP A 656 -1.47 10.97 21.61
N SER A 657 -2.23 10.05 22.20
CA SER A 657 -3.63 10.31 22.59
C SER A 657 -3.73 11.48 23.59
N ALA A 658 -4.62 12.44 23.32
CA ALA A 658 -4.93 13.53 24.23
C ALA A 658 -5.70 13.04 25.48
N THR A 659 -5.78 13.89 26.51
CA THR A 659 -6.63 13.64 27.68
C THR A 659 -8.04 14.14 27.39
N TRP A 660 -9.02 13.25 27.45
CA TRP A 660 -10.42 13.56 27.15
C TRP A 660 -10.99 14.64 28.09
N GLY A 661 -11.65 15.65 27.53
CA GLY A 661 -12.35 16.70 28.26
C GLY A 661 -11.49 17.88 28.72
N THR A 662 -10.18 17.84 28.49
CA THR A 662 -9.24 18.87 28.96
C THR A 662 -8.24 19.22 27.87
N HIS A 663 -7.85 20.49 27.79
CA HIS A 663 -6.75 20.94 26.94
C HIS A 663 -5.61 21.47 27.83
N PRO A 664 -4.32 21.18 27.53
CA PRO A 664 -3.21 21.65 28.37
C PRO A 664 -3.11 23.18 28.48
N ASP A 665 -3.59 23.88 27.46
CA ASP A 665 -3.54 25.33 27.33
C ASP A 665 -4.91 26.02 27.55
N PHE A 666 -5.98 25.29 27.90
CA PHE A 666 -7.32 25.84 28.22
C PHE A 666 -7.87 25.38 29.56
#